data_AF-A0A0L7R2S1-F1
#
_entry.id   AF-A0A0L7R2S1-F1
#
_cell.length_a   1.000
_cell.length_b   1.000
_cell.length_c   1.000
_cell.angle_alpha   90.00
_cell.angle_beta   90.00
_cell.angle_gamma   90.00
#
_symmetry.space_group_name_H-M   'P 1'
#
loop_
_entity.id
_entity.type
_entity.pdbx_description
1 polymer ?
#
loop_
_entity_poly.entity_id
_entity_poly.type
_entity_poly.pdbx_seq_one_letter_code
_entity_poly.pdbx_strand_id
1 'polypeptide(L)'
;IKKMIRSKSIILYTILFLFLMLFLLFYILGIARYVTDFEENTCDMTYMFEYPQYVRISLDNEIEERYPRYGLYAYGEGFITEKLRRMYFSGIPVLFIPGNVGSHEQVRSLASVSLRKSLKERTPFHFDYFTVSLGKDYSALYGGMNEKQNLLGVLMDETVYVSYCIQKILSLYKTNVKNIVLIGHSMGGVIAKGSILLTSNVNTSVANIIITLATPHTPTLVLDSAVATYYRNLENHLNEIKDAGVSVVSIGGGPRDTLITPTQIIDSAADINVISNTIPDVWKSTDHLSILWCKQLVLCIVRSLFDSVNYNQKPPNIFSKTEERMQALSYHFYQHASGKRLHFYKETVQFEPGGEWIENIQKHYVWTNKNLSKRTSSIYLMIRLNGQPNYLTIDTVNLESKDWLFTCTASRIEGQSRVCNWGWNLTNRTRILPDPLHRLRKTVDLNLQEIKYPGVTHIVIRITPDDLEKYVAVNVDLYSYEARLVPTWGSLPLLKSLFIKPQIKISNLGHIRYYATFDSIMDVVTVELKASECTDPKHNAIVELLEPWSIGVTQIQFFTIVDNGPKTMKIQTKYKYSNVSQNLRITLDPACSYAINIQQGGIIDRISFALAILCVFVIGLCCSIIFLGSVAHSIAVRFLARAITFSTTWSDWLLGGLNQLPFITAILVVSLIHVTCGALAMLISIFLYFLNLTRMYEDYLEELLMASLQHFNWVGRFRNMKNNAEEHENTRQKIFNQLILFILWCFIAIPAVPSVLVWARNFSYDMKLSTEDPLLRLSWIVLITCNTMGWVQLPSNNVKSRSQIMSSILCFLGWVILLMGAAPHPPFYQYYMPPIIAATFALNFIFS
;
A
#
# COMPACT_ATOMS: atom_id res chain seq x y z
N ILE A 1 -56.34 -22.13 1.24
CA ILE A 1 -54.96 -22.69 1.22
C ILE A 1 -54.03 -21.92 0.24
N LYS A 2 -54.31 -21.81 -1.07
CA LYS A 2 -53.49 -21.01 -2.04
C LYS A 2 -53.25 -19.53 -1.66
N LYS A 3 -54.27 -18.84 -1.12
CA LYS A 3 -54.15 -17.43 -0.64
C LYS A 3 -53.23 -17.28 0.58
N MET A 4 -53.15 -18.32 1.42
CA MET A 4 -52.32 -18.38 2.63
C MET A 4 -50.86 -18.69 2.30
N ILE A 5 -50.62 -19.54 1.28
CA ILE A 5 -49.27 -19.82 0.74
C ILE A 5 -48.70 -18.60 0.02
N ARG A 6 -49.52 -17.87 -0.74
CA ARG A 6 -49.11 -16.62 -1.43
C ARG A 6 -48.75 -15.50 -0.44
N SER A 7 -49.52 -15.36 0.65
CA SER A 7 -49.20 -14.40 1.74
C SER A 7 -47.90 -14.75 2.48
N LYS A 8 -47.69 -16.04 2.83
CA LYS A 8 -46.43 -16.49 3.44
C LYS A 8 -45.21 -16.30 2.52
N SER A 9 -45.38 -16.52 1.21
CA SER A 9 -44.31 -16.30 0.23
C SER A 9 -44.00 -14.82 0.06
N ILE A 10 -45.00 -13.93 0.04
CA ILE A 10 -44.78 -12.47 0.01
C ILE A 10 -44.05 -12.02 1.27
N ILE A 11 -44.48 -12.46 2.46
CA ILE A 11 -43.80 -12.15 3.72
C ILE A 11 -42.34 -12.63 3.71
N LEU A 12 -42.08 -13.84 3.19
CA LEU A 12 -40.73 -14.38 3.06
C LEU A 12 -39.87 -13.54 2.09
N TYR A 13 -40.40 -13.14 0.93
CA TYR A 13 -39.69 -12.28 -0.02
C TYR A 13 -39.45 -10.88 0.55
N THR A 14 -40.39 -10.32 1.30
CA THR A 14 -40.23 -9.02 1.97
C THR A 14 -39.17 -9.09 3.07
N ILE A 15 -39.16 -10.16 3.88
CA ILE A 15 -38.12 -10.39 4.90
C ILE A 15 -36.75 -10.55 4.24
N LEU A 16 -36.67 -11.33 3.15
CA LEU A 16 -35.43 -11.52 2.39
C LEU A 16 -34.94 -10.20 1.77
N PHE A 17 -35.84 -9.40 1.18
CA PHE A 17 -35.51 -8.08 0.64
C PHE A 17 -35.01 -7.11 1.71
N LEU A 18 -35.69 -7.05 2.86
CA LEU A 18 -35.25 -6.21 4.00
C LEU A 18 -33.88 -6.65 4.53
N PHE A 19 -33.64 -7.96 4.62
CA PHE A 19 -32.35 -8.51 5.00
C PHE A 19 -31.27 -8.11 3.98
N LEU A 20 -31.52 -8.26 2.67
CA LEU A 20 -30.58 -7.85 1.61
C LEU A 20 -30.29 -6.35 1.61
N MET A 21 -31.30 -5.50 1.82
CA MET A 21 -31.12 -4.04 1.92
C MET A 21 -30.29 -3.66 3.16
N LEU A 22 -30.45 -4.38 4.26
CA LEU A 22 -29.62 -4.21 5.45
C LEU A 22 -28.15 -4.57 5.18
N PHE A 23 -27.87 -5.64 4.42
CA PHE A 23 -26.50 -5.98 3.99
C PHE A 23 -25.90 -4.94 3.05
N LEU A 24 -26.69 -4.43 2.08
CA LEU A 24 -26.25 -3.36 1.19
C LEU A 24 -25.93 -2.08 1.98
N LEU A 25 -26.77 -1.73 2.97
CA LEU A 25 -26.50 -0.60 3.85
C LEU A 25 -25.20 -0.81 4.64
N PHE A 26 -24.99 -1.99 5.24
CA PHE A 26 -23.73 -2.29 5.94
C PHE A 26 -22.52 -2.27 5.00
N TYR A 27 -22.67 -2.67 3.74
CA TYR A 27 -21.60 -2.56 2.76
C TYR A 27 -21.30 -1.12 2.37
N ILE A 28 -22.32 -0.30 2.09
CA ILE A 28 -22.15 1.12 1.78
C ILE A 28 -21.53 1.83 2.97
N LEU A 29 -21.99 1.56 4.19
CA LEU A 29 -21.38 2.09 5.42
C LEU A 29 -19.95 1.56 5.60
N GLY A 30 -19.68 0.31 5.24
CA GLY A 30 -18.36 -0.30 5.28
C GLY A 30 -17.37 0.32 4.29
N ILE A 31 -17.78 0.53 3.03
CA ILE A 31 -17.00 1.26 2.02
C ILE A 31 -16.85 2.71 2.42
N ALA A 32 -17.94 3.38 2.79
CA ALA A 32 -17.89 4.78 3.20
C ALA A 32 -16.88 4.92 4.34
N ARG A 33 -16.98 4.09 5.37
CA ARG A 33 -15.99 4.04 6.45
C ARG A 33 -14.60 3.70 5.91
N TYR A 34 -14.41 2.68 5.08
CA TYR A 34 -13.09 2.36 4.52
C TYR A 34 -12.47 3.51 3.73
N VAL A 35 -13.29 4.30 3.02
CA VAL A 35 -12.87 5.43 2.17
C VAL A 35 -12.78 6.76 2.94
N THR A 36 -13.46 6.90 4.08
CA THR A 36 -13.45 8.13 4.88
C THR A 36 -12.61 8.01 6.15
N ASP A 37 -12.43 6.81 6.67
CA ASP A 37 -11.65 6.50 7.90
C ASP A 37 -10.16 6.42 7.58
N PHE A 38 -9.65 7.49 6.96
CA PHE A 38 -8.22 7.72 6.77
C PHE A 38 -7.79 8.85 7.70
N GLU A 39 -6.67 8.67 8.38
CA GLU A 39 -5.99 9.76 9.09
C GLU A 39 -5.78 10.93 8.12
N GLU A 40 -5.99 12.17 8.53
CA GLU A 40 -5.75 13.33 7.64
C GLU A 40 -4.30 13.39 7.15
N ASN A 41 -4.08 14.01 5.98
CA ASN A 41 -2.73 14.23 5.50
C ASN A 41 -2.06 15.31 6.36
N THR A 42 -1.11 14.89 7.19
CA THR A 42 -0.36 15.80 8.07
C THR A 42 1.08 16.04 7.58
N CYS A 43 1.39 15.67 6.34
CA CYS A 43 2.67 16.00 5.72
C CYS A 43 2.75 17.47 5.35
N ASP A 44 3.88 18.09 5.70
CA ASP A 44 4.16 19.43 5.22
C ASP A 44 4.55 19.38 3.73
N MET A 45 4.12 20.38 3.00
CA MET A 45 4.48 20.53 1.59
C MET A 45 5.97 20.88 1.43
N THR A 46 6.63 20.24 0.47
CA THR A 46 7.94 20.68 -0.03
C THR A 46 7.76 21.77 -1.07
N TYR A 47 8.70 22.72 -1.08
CA TYR A 47 8.72 23.80 -2.06
C TYR A 47 10.08 23.82 -2.73
N MET A 48 10.04 23.99 -4.05
CA MET A 48 11.25 24.18 -4.84
C MET A 48 11.93 25.48 -4.45
N PHE A 49 13.26 25.50 -4.46
CA PHE A 49 14.04 26.69 -4.10
C PHE A 49 13.88 27.79 -5.17
N GLU A 50 13.86 27.41 -6.44
CA GLU A 50 13.49 28.23 -7.60
C GLU A 50 12.61 27.43 -8.59
N TYR A 51 12.28 28.02 -9.75
CA TYR A 51 11.50 27.32 -10.77
C TYR A 51 12.26 26.09 -11.29
N PRO A 52 11.65 24.88 -11.21
CA PRO A 52 12.29 23.67 -11.69
C PRO A 52 12.46 23.71 -13.21
N GLN A 53 13.63 23.29 -13.69
CA GLN A 53 13.97 23.16 -15.09
C GLN A 53 14.40 21.73 -15.38
N TYR A 54 13.97 21.19 -16.53
CA TYR A 54 14.30 19.84 -16.98
C TYR A 54 15.05 19.94 -18.30
N VAL A 55 16.36 19.69 -18.26
CA VAL A 55 17.23 19.74 -19.44
C VAL A 55 17.23 18.37 -20.11
N ARG A 56 16.66 18.27 -21.31
CA ARG A 56 16.66 17.00 -22.08
C ARG A 56 18.09 16.59 -22.42
N ILE A 57 18.38 15.30 -22.24
CA ILE A 57 19.62 14.65 -22.62
C ILE A 57 19.27 13.66 -23.73
N SER A 58 19.82 13.87 -24.92
CA SER A 58 19.64 12.97 -26.05
C SER A 58 20.46 11.70 -25.87
N LEU A 59 19.82 10.55 -26.07
CA LEU A 59 20.50 9.27 -26.28
C LEU A 59 20.96 9.16 -27.73
N ASP A 60 21.58 8.02 -28.08
CA ASP A 60 22.00 7.76 -29.44
C ASP A 60 20.78 7.65 -30.39
N ASN A 61 20.93 8.08 -31.64
CA ASN A 61 19.81 8.24 -32.58
C ASN A 61 18.98 6.95 -32.74
N GLU A 62 19.63 5.79 -32.79
CA GLU A 62 18.94 4.49 -32.89
C GLU A 62 18.01 4.22 -31.70
N ILE A 63 18.38 4.69 -30.50
CA ILE A 63 17.59 4.52 -29.28
C ILE A 63 16.43 5.52 -29.26
N GLU A 64 16.67 6.78 -29.64
CA GLU A 64 15.62 7.80 -29.73
C GLU A 64 14.56 7.45 -30.79
N GLU A 65 14.98 6.88 -31.93
CA GLU A 65 14.07 6.36 -32.96
C GLU A 65 13.28 5.15 -32.47
N ARG A 66 13.89 4.27 -31.67
CA ARG A 66 13.23 3.10 -31.09
C ARG A 66 12.25 3.46 -29.98
N TYR A 67 12.55 4.48 -29.18
CA TYR A 67 11.77 4.90 -28.02
C TYR A 67 11.35 6.38 -28.10
N PRO A 68 10.59 6.80 -29.14
CA PRO A 68 10.30 8.21 -29.40
C PRO A 68 9.43 8.87 -28.33
N ARG A 69 8.71 8.07 -27.53
CA ARG A 69 7.86 8.53 -26.42
C ARG A 69 8.62 8.70 -25.12
N TYR A 70 9.85 8.19 -25.05
CA TYR A 70 10.67 8.23 -23.85
C TYR A 70 11.64 9.40 -23.89
N GLY A 71 12.14 9.78 -22.72
CA GLY A 71 13.11 10.87 -22.63
C GLY A 71 13.90 10.82 -21.33
N LEU A 72 15.17 11.24 -21.40
CA LEU A 72 16.04 11.43 -20.26
C LEU A 72 16.22 12.93 -20.00
N TYR A 73 16.16 13.33 -18.74
CA TYR A 73 16.27 14.73 -18.33
C TYR A 73 17.19 14.88 -17.12
N ALA A 74 17.98 15.96 -17.08
CA ALA A 74 18.63 16.44 -15.87
C ALA A 74 17.80 17.53 -15.20
N TYR A 75 17.60 17.43 -13.89
CA TYR A 75 16.91 18.42 -13.10
C TYR A 75 17.85 19.55 -12.68
N GLY A 76 17.42 20.80 -12.84
CA GLY A 76 18.16 21.97 -12.36
C GLY A 76 17.27 23.11 -11.90
N GLU A 77 17.84 23.99 -11.09
CA GLU A 77 17.23 25.23 -10.63
C GLU A 77 18.27 26.37 -10.71
N GLY A 78 17.80 27.58 -11.00
CA GLY A 78 18.62 28.79 -11.05
C GLY A 78 19.88 28.68 -11.91
N PHE A 79 20.99 29.17 -11.36
CA PHE A 79 22.29 29.26 -12.05
C PHE A 79 22.89 27.89 -12.42
N ILE A 80 22.44 26.79 -11.81
CA ILE A 80 22.95 25.45 -12.11
C ILE A 80 22.45 24.97 -13.47
N THR A 81 21.24 25.38 -13.87
CA THR A 81 20.62 24.99 -15.14
C THR A 81 21.51 25.32 -16.35
N GLU A 82 22.25 26.43 -16.32
CA GLU A 82 23.17 26.79 -17.40
C GLU A 82 24.32 25.79 -17.57
N LYS A 83 24.84 25.23 -16.46
CA LYS A 83 25.87 24.19 -16.51
C LYS A 83 25.30 22.88 -17.07
N LEU A 84 24.09 22.51 -16.67
CA LEU A 84 23.40 21.32 -17.17
C LEU A 84 23.13 21.42 -18.67
N ARG A 85 22.73 22.59 -19.18
CA ARG A 85 22.54 22.84 -20.63
C ARG A 85 23.82 22.65 -21.44
N ARG A 86 24.99 22.87 -20.82
CA ARG A 86 26.32 22.60 -21.42
C ARG A 86 26.79 21.16 -21.21
N MET A 87 25.92 20.27 -20.72
CA MET A 87 26.23 18.88 -20.37
C MET A 87 27.43 18.75 -19.42
N TYR A 88 27.58 19.71 -18.50
CA TYR A 88 28.63 19.68 -17.50
C TYR A 88 28.10 19.18 -16.16
N PHE A 89 28.56 17.99 -15.75
CA PHE A 89 28.20 17.31 -14.51
C PHE A 89 29.45 17.06 -13.66
N SER A 90 29.32 17.26 -12.35
CA SER A 90 30.45 17.09 -11.41
C SER A 90 30.03 16.60 -10.02
N GLY A 91 28.74 16.30 -9.83
CA GLY A 91 28.19 15.74 -8.60
C GLY A 91 28.16 14.21 -8.63
N ILE A 92 27.40 13.65 -7.70
CA ILE A 92 27.13 12.21 -7.60
C ILE A 92 25.82 11.93 -8.37
N PRO A 93 25.80 11.03 -9.36
CA PRO A 93 24.62 10.82 -10.18
C PRO A 93 23.53 10.08 -9.39
N VAL A 94 22.29 10.57 -9.53
CA VAL A 94 21.07 9.94 -9.01
C VAL A 94 20.08 9.83 -10.16
N LEU A 95 19.58 8.63 -10.46
CA LEU A 95 18.51 8.44 -11.45
C LEU A 95 17.19 8.18 -10.73
N PHE A 96 16.23 9.07 -10.94
CA PHE A 96 14.86 8.91 -10.50
C PHE A 96 14.00 8.27 -11.62
N ILE A 97 13.24 7.24 -11.26
CA ILE A 97 12.37 6.51 -12.17
C ILE A 97 10.92 6.68 -11.68
N PRO A 98 10.04 7.32 -12.47
CA PRO A 98 8.69 7.63 -12.06
C PRO A 98 7.79 6.40 -12.03
N GLY A 99 6.63 6.56 -11.41
CA GLY A 99 5.61 5.51 -11.32
C GLY A 99 4.76 5.34 -12.57
N ASN A 100 3.80 4.42 -12.49
CA ASN A 100 2.78 4.18 -13.50
C ASN A 100 2.07 5.49 -13.87
N VAL A 101 1.95 5.81 -15.16
CA VAL A 101 1.38 7.09 -15.65
C VAL A 101 2.11 8.35 -15.12
N GLY A 102 3.29 8.19 -14.51
CA GLY A 102 4.04 9.23 -13.82
C GLY A 102 4.83 10.13 -14.77
N SER A 103 4.96 11.41 -14.39
CA SER A 103 5.82 12.39 -15.08
C SER A 103 7.24 12.35 -14.50
N HIS A 104 8.23 12.68 -15.32
CA HIS A 104 9.60 12.94 -14.89
C HIS A 104 9.67 14.06 -13.82
N GLU A 105 8.65 14.90 -13.74
CA GLU A 105 8.55 15.98 -12.75
C GLU A 105 8.34 15.50 -11.31
N GLN A 106 8.06 14.21 -11.10
CA GLN A 106 7.91 13.61 -9.77
C GLN A 106 9.17 13.74 -8.91
N VAL A 107 10.35 13.89 -9.54
CA VAL A 107 11.64 14.02 -8.84
C VAL A 107 11.83 15.36 -8.08
N ARG A 108 11.05 16.40 -8.44
CA ARG A 108 11.33 17.80 -8.08
C ARG A 108 11.60 18.04 -6.60
N SER A 109 10.84 17.39 -5.71
CA SER A 109 10.96 17.62 -4.26
C SER A 109 12.28 17.09 -3.71
N LEU A 110 12.68 15.88 -4.13
CA LEU A 110 13.94 15.26 -3.74
C LEU A 110 15.13 16.07 -4.28
N ALA A 111 15.10 16.38 -5.57
CA ALA A 111 16.18 17.09 -6.23
C ALA A 111 16.37 18.52 -5.67
N SER A 112 15.27 19.26 -5.48
CA SER A 112 15.32 20.61 -4.92
C SER A 112 15.82 20.65 -3.48
N VAL A 113 15.32 19.75 -2.63
CA VAL A 113 15.75 19.69 -1.22
C VAL A 113 17.22 19.27 -1.12
N SER A 114 17.66 18.32 -1.94
CA SER A 114 19.06 17.90 -2.03
C SER A 114 19.97 19.05 -2.47
N LEU A 115 19.59 19.76 -3.53
CA LEU A 115 20.33 20.92 -4.02
C LEU A 115 20.40 22.03 -2.96
N ARG A 116 19.27 22.39 -2.35
CA ARG A 116 19.24 23.44 -1.32
C ARG A 116 20.10 23.06 -0.12
N LYS A 117 20.16 21.78 0.25
CA LYS A 117 21.01 21.29 1.34
C LYS A 117 22.48 21.47 1.00
N SER A 118 22.94 21.09 -0.19
CA SER A 118 24.35 21.25 -0.57
C SER A 118 24.78 22.72 -0.59
N LEU A 119 23.93 23.60 -1.11
CA LEU A 119 24.18 25.05 -1.15
C LEU A 119 24.20 25.67 0.26
N LYS A 120 23.23 25.33 1.11
CA LYS A 120 23.12 25.86 2.47
C LYS A 120 24.26 25.40 3.37
N GLU A 121 24.64 24.12 3.27
CA GLU A 121 25.69 23.53 4.10
C GLU A 121 27.09 23.69 3.49
N ARG A 122 27.20 24.24 2.27
CA ARG A 122 28.45 24.43 1.52
C ARG A 122 29.27 23.13 1.45
N THR A 123 28.60 22.02 1.17
CA THR A 123 29.27 20.72 1.07
C THR A 123 30.22 20.70 -0.13
N PRO A 124 31.35 19.97 -0.05
CA PRO A 124 32.30 19.86 -1.16
C PRO A 124 31.77 19.01 -2.33
N PHE A 125 30.55 18.48 -2.20
CA PHE A 125 29.85 17.66 -3.18
C PHE A 125 28.38 18.06 -3.28
N HIS A 126 27.72 17.61 -4.34
CA HIS A 126 26.27 17.68 -4.53
C HIS A 126 25.80 16.44 -5.29
N PHE A 127 24.49 16.25 -5.40
CA PHE A 127 23.88 15.20 -6.20
C PHE A 127 23.33 15.78 -7.50
N ASP A 128 23.65 15.14 -8.61
CA ASP A 128 23.09 15.44 -9.92
C ASP A 128 21.87 14.54 -10.14
N TYR A 129 20.68 15.12 -10.09
CA TYR A 129 19.43 14.36 -10.28
C TYR A 129 19.09 14.28 -11.77
N PHE A 130 19.01 13.06 -12.26
CA PHE A 130 18.46 12.69 -13.55
C PHE A 130 17.09 12.05 -13.34
N THR A 131 16.23 12.15 -14.34
CA THR A 131 14.91 11.54 -14.33
C THR A 131 14.52 11.09 -15.72
N VAL A 132 13.79 9.98 -15.81
CA VAL A 132 13.25 9.47 -17.08
C VAL A 132 11.77 9.83 -17.23
N SER A 133 11.32 9.97 -18.47
CA SER A 133 9.92 10.07 -18.86
C SER A 133 9.59 8.83 -19.70
N LEU A 134 8.68 7.98 -19.24
CA LEU A 134 8.40 6.66 -19.83
C LEU A 134 7.05 6.61 -20.55
N GLY A 135 6.72 7.64 -21.34
CA GLY A 135 5.46 7.68 -22.11
C GLY A 135 4.16 7.77 -21.28
N LYS A 136 4.24 7.62 -19.94
CA LYS A 136 3.11 7.54 -19.00
C LYS A 136 2.18 6.36 -19.31
N ASP A 137 2.71 5.22 -19.76
CA ASP A 137 1.91 4.03 -20.05
C ASP A 137 1.29 3.39 -18.78
N TYR A 138 0.33 2.47 -18.95
CA TYR A 138 -0.35 1.74 -17.85
C TYR A 138 0.41 0.46 -17.46
N SER A 139 1.72 0.57 -17.29
CA SER A 139 2.67 -0.53 -17.09
C SER A 139 2.39 -1.37 -15.83
N ALA A 140 1.64 -0.84 -14.86
CA ALA A 140 1.21 -1.58 -13.67
C ALA A 140 0.12 -2.64 -13.94
N LEU A 141 -0.70 -2.45 -14.98
CA LEU A 141 -1.88 -3.28 -15.25
C LEU A 141 -1.84 -3.99 -16.61
N TYR A 142 -0.92 -3.57 -17.48
CA TYR A 142 -0.76 -4.09 -18.82
C TYR A 142 0.72 -4.22 -19.16
N GLY A 143 1.15 -5.44 -19.49
CA GLY A 143 2.48 -5.72 -19.99
C GLY A 143 2.51 -5.74 -21.51
N GLY A 144 1.55 -6.39 -22.17
CA GLY A 144 1.54 -6.61 -23.61
C GLY A 144 2.67 -7.54 -24.08
N MET A 145 2.55 -8.04 -25.31
CA MET A 145 3.50 -8.96 -25.94
C MET A 145 3.80 -8.51 -27.37
N ASN A 146 5.06 -8.24 -27.68
CA ASN A 146 5.51 -7.86 -29.03
C ASN A 146 6.00 -9.07 -29.82
N GLU A 147 5.28 -9.42 -30.90
CA GLU A 147 5.55 -10.60 -31.75
C GLU A 147 6.80 -10.41 -32.65
N LYS A 148 7.21 -9.16 -32.93
CA LYS A 148 8.35 -8.86 -33.82
C LYS A 148 9.74 -9.15 -33.21
N GLN A 149 9.86 -9.39 -31.91
CA GLN A 149 11.16 -9.39 -31.20
C GLN A 149 11.39 -10.55 -30.22
N ASN A 150 10.51 -11.57 -30.17
CA ASN A 150 10.61 -12.77 -29.32
C ASN A 150 10.78 -12.56 -27.81
N LEU A 151 10.83 -11.34 -27.30
CA LEU A 151 10.84 -11.03 -25.90
C LEU A 151 10.45 -9.55 -25.74
N LEU A 152 9.43 -9.31 -24.90
CA LEU A 152 9.31 -8.20 -23.94
C LEU A 152 8.18 -7.17 -24.18
N GLY A 153 7.38 -6.97 -23.12
CA GLY A 153 6.26 -6.02 -23.05
C GLY A 153 6.67 -4.66 -22.46
N VAL A 154 5.69 -3.76 -22.26
CA VAL A 154 5.81 -2.36 -21.81
C VAL A 154 6.79 -2.20 -20.63
N LEU A 155 6.62 -2.99 -19.56
CA LEU A 155 7.50 -2.91 -18.38
C LEU A 155 8.97 -3.16 -18.69
N MET A 156 9.23 -4.02 -19.66
CA MET A 156 10.60 -4.28 -20.05
C MET A 156 11.12 -3.26 -21.06
N ASP A 157 10.29 -2.75 -21.98
CA ASP A 157 10.71 -1.61 -22.82
C ASP A 157 11.17 -0.45 -21.95
N GLU A 158 10.44 -0.15 -20.88
CA GLU A 158 10.85 0.82 -19.87
C GLU A 158 12.18 0.43 -19.19
N THR A 159 12.33 -0.84 -18.81
CA THR A 159 13.54 -1.40 -18.17
C THR A 159 14.79 -1.29 -19.05
N VAL A 160 14.67 -1.66 -20.32
CA VAL A 160 15.75 -1.59 -21.31
C VAL A 160 16.11 -0.14 -21.61
N TYR A 161 15.12 0.74 -21.75
CA TYR A 161 15.36 2.16 -21.93
C TYR A 161 16.08 2.78 -20.73
N VAL A 162 15.68 2.42 -19.50
CA VAL A 162 16.34 2.88 -18.28
C VAL A 162 17.79 2.39 -18.21
N SER A 163 18.10 1.17 -18.65
CA SER A 163 19.49 0.70 -18.66
C SER A 163 20.37 1.47 -19.66
N TYR A 164 19.84 1.85 -20.83
CA TYR A 164 20.52 2.79 -21.72
C TYR A 164 20.70 4.17 -21.09
N CYS A 165 19.71 4.67 -20.34
CA CYS A 165 19.84 5.92 -19.61
C CYS A 165 20.96 5.87 -18.57
N ILE A 166 21.09 4.77 -17.82
CA ILE A 166 22.17 4.58 -16.84
C ILE A 166 23.54 4.65 -17.53
N GLN A 167 23.74 3.90 -18.63
CA GLN A 167 24.97 3.98 -19.42
C GLN A 167 25.26 5.41 -19.88
N LYS A 168 24.25 6.08 -20.44
CA LYS A 168 24.39 7.45 -20.95
C LYS A 168 24.79 8.41 -19.83
N ILE A 169 24.11 8.37 -18.68
CA ILE A 169 24.40 9.23 -17.52
C ILE A 169 25.86 9.08 -17.10
N LEU A 170 26.35 7.85 -16.94
CA LEU A 170 27.73 7.61 -16.52
C LEU A 170 28.74 8.13 -17.55
N SER A 171 28.43 8.06 -18.84
CA SER A 171 29.29 8.59 -19.91
C SER A 171 29.41 10.12 -19.93
N LEU A 172 28.50 10.86 -19.28
CA LEU A 172 28.53 12.33 -19.24
C LEU A 172 29.62 12.86 -18.30
N TYR A 173 30.12 12.03 -17.38
CA TYR A 173 31.11 12.45 -16.40
C TYR A 173 32.53 12.35 -16.95
N LYS A 174 33.31 13.44 -16.82
CA LYS A 174 34.74 13.46 -17.22
C LYS A 174 35.61 12.56 -16.36
N THR A 175 35.25 12.44 -15.09
CA THR A 175 35.86 11.48 -14.16
C THR A 175 35.22 10.11 -14.36
N ASN A 176 35.98 9.03 -14.16
CA ASN A 176 35.49 7.65 -14.29
C ASN A 176 34.50 7.29 -13.16
N VAL A 177 33.27 7.84 -13.23
CA VAL A 177 32.16 7.53 -12.33
C VAL A 177 31.56 6.21 -12.80
N LYS A 178 31.62 5.20 -11.93
CA LYS A 178 31.15 3.84 -12.23
C LYS A 178 29.80 3.50 -11.59
N ASN A 179 29.36 4.34 -10.66
CA ASN A 179 28.27 4.03 -9.77
C ASN A 179 27.20 5.12 -9.77
N ILE A 180 25.95 4.71 -9.58
CA ILE A 180 24.77 5.57 -9.55
C ILE A 180 23.85 5.19 -8.37
N VAL A 181 23.10 6.17 -7.86
CA VAL A 181 21.98 5.93 -6.94
C VAL A 181 20.69 5.82 -7.74
N LEU A 182 19.90 4.77 -7.52
CA LEU A 182 18.60 4.59 -8.17
C LEU A 182 17.49 4.90 -7.17
N ILE A 183 16.52 5.74 -7.56
CA ILE A 183 15.32 5.99 -6.78
C ILE A 183 14.10 5.71 -7.66
N GLY A 184 13.29 4.73 -7.28
CA GLY A 184 12.10 4.35 -8.04
C GLY A 184 10.83 4.61 -7.26
N HIS A 185 9.83 5.21 -7.89
CA HIS A 185 8.50 5.39 -7.29
C HIS A 185 7.48 4.45 -7.91
N SER A 186 6.64 3.79 -7.11
CA SER A 186 5.62 2.85 -7.61
C SER A 186 6.27 1.80 -8.53
N MET A 187 5.74 1.56 -9.73
CA MET A 187 6.37 0.68 -10.73
C MET A 187 7.80 1.08 -11.12
N GLY A 188 8.18 2.34 -10.95
CA GLY A 188 9.56 2.80 -11.17
C GLY A 188 10.59 2.08 -10.31
N GLY A 189 10.23 1.60 -9.11
CA GLY A 189 11.11 0.76 -8.29
C GLY A 189 11.30 -0.66 -8.84
N VAL A 190 10.26 -1.22 -9.46
CA VAL A 190 10.31 -2.51 -10.16
C VAL A 190 11.18 -2.40 -11.42
N ILE A 191 11.05 -1.29 -12.15
CA ILE A 191 11.87 -0.96 -13.33
C ILE A 191 13.32 -0.70 -12.92
N ALA A 192 13.57 -0.02 -11.80
CA ALA A 192 14.92 0.22 -11.28
C ALA A 192 15.69 -1.10 -11.08
N LYS A 193 15.09 -2.06 -10.37
CA LYS A 193 15.70 -3.39 -10.18
C LYS A 193 15.83 -4.15 -11.49
N GLY A 194 14.81 -4.12 -12.34
CA GLY A 194 14.85 -4.76 -13.65
C GLY A 194 15.99 -4.23 -14.52
N SER A 195 16.27 -2.93 -14.48
CA SER A 195 17.25 -2.30 -15.39
C SER A 195 18.66 -2.83 -15.19
N ILE A 196 18.97 -3.29 -13.98
CA ILE A 196 20.27 -3.83 -13.61
C ILE A 196 20.32 -5.37 -13.52
N LEU A 197 19.16 -6.05 -13.51
CA LEU A 197 19.07 -7.52 -13.38
C LEU A 197 18.65 -8.21 -14.68
N LEU A 198 17.77 -7.60 -15.45
CA LEU A 198 17.14 -8.24 -16.61
C LEU A 198 17.75 -7.79 -17.94
N THR A 199 18.71 -6.87 -17.91
CA THR A 199 19.36 -6.32 -19.12
C THR A 199 20.85 -6.61 -19.11
N SER A 200 21.41 -6.89 -20.29
CA SER A 200 22.86 -7.08 -20.47
C SER A 200 23.62 -5.75 -20.67
N ASN A 201 22.91 -4.62 -20.68
CA ASN A 201 23.49 -3.30 -20.91
C ASN A 201 24.34 -2.85 -19.72
N VAL A 202 23.89 -3.12 -18.49
CA VAL A 202 24.58 -2.69 -17.28
C VAL A 202 24.71 -3.85 -16.30
N ASN A 203 25.80 -3.85 -15.54
CA ASN A 203 26.00 -4.83 -14.48
C ASN A 203 25.28 -4.38 -13.20
N THR A 204 24.88 -5.33 -12.36
CA THR A 204 24.24 -5.07 -11.06
C THR A 204 25.04 -4.13 -10.15
N SER A 205 26.38 -4.23 -10.19
CA SER A 205 27.30 -3.39 -9.42
C SER A 205 27.36 -1.92 -9.83
N VAL A 206 26.64 -1.53 -10.89
CA VAL A 206 26.49 -0.12 -11.28
C VAL A 206 25.71 0.68 -10.22
N ALA A 207 24.82 0.05 -9.46
CA ALA A 207 24.06 0.72 -8.41
C ALA A 207 24.77 0.58 -7.05
N ASN A 208 24.89 1.67 -6.28
CA ASN A 208 25.38 1.57 -4.89
C ASN A 208 24.22 1.52 -3.88
N ILE A 209 23.18 2.29 -4.17
CA ILE A 209 21.99 2.42 -3.33
C ILE A 209 20.76 2.38 -4.24
N ILE A 210 19.76 1.58 -3.88
CA ILE A 210 18.41 1.60 -4.46
C ILE A 210 17.42 2.00 -3.39
N ILE A 211 16.65 3.06 -3.62
CA ILE A 211 15.53 3.46 -2.75
C ILE A 211 14.23 3.30 -3.53
N THR A 212 13.34 2.44 -3.06
CA THR A 212 12.02 2.26 -3.67
C THR A 212 10.94 2.90 -2.81
N LEU A 213 10.10 3.74 -3.42
CA LEU A 213 9.03 4.50 -2.75
C LEU A 213 7.67 3.98 -3.22
N ALA A 214 6.85 3.46 -2.30
CA ALA A 214 5.52 2.91 -2.60
C ALA A 214 5.53 1.88 -3.74
N THR A 215 6.58 1.05 -3.82
CA THR A 215 6.77 0.10 -4.91
C THR A 215 6.07 -1.22 -4.60
N PRO A 216 5.22 -1.74 -5.52
CA PRO A 216 4.59 -3.06 -5.36
C PRO A 216 5.58 -4.17 -5.74
N HIS A 217 6.45 -4.57 -4.81
CA HIS A 217 7.37 -5.69 -5.04
C HIS A 217 6.65 -7.03 -5.23
N THR A 218 5.43 -7.13 -4.67
CA THR A 218 4.46 -8.18 -5.02
C THR A 218 3.20 -7.58 -5.65
N PRO A 219 2.78 -8.04 -6.85
CA PRO A 219 1.61 -7.49 -7.52
C PRO A 219 0.31 -7.99 -6.87
N THR A 220 -0.66 -7.09 -6.64
CA THR A 220 -2.01 -7.45 -6.13
C THR A 220 -2.90 -8.02 -7.22
N LEU A 221 -2.69 -7.59 -8.46
CA LEU A 221 -3.48 -7.98 -9.60
C LEU A 221 -2.55 -8.25 -10.78
N VAL A 222 -2.65 -9.43 -11.37
CA VAL A 222 -1.87 -9.81 -12.55
C VAL A 222 -2.82 -10.28 -13.65
N LEU A 223 -3.23 -9.32 -14.48
CA LEU A 223 -4.21 -9.54 -15.55
C LEU A 223 -3.57 -9.98 -16.88
N ASP A 224 -2.24 -10.05 -16.91
CA ASP A 224 -1.47 -10.30 -18.12
C ASP A 224 -0.27 -11.22 -17.85
N SER A 225 0.00 -12.13 -18.79
CA SER A 225 1.06 -13.12 -18.72
C SER A 225 2.46 -12.48 -18.79
N ALA A 226 2.59 -11.37 -19.50
CA ALA A 226 3.85 -10.64 -19.62
C ALA A 226 4.29 -10.04 -18.28
N VAL A 227 3.36 -9.43 -17.53
CA VAL A 227 3.61 -8.91 -16.18
C VAL A 227 3.97 -10.06 -15.23
N ALA A 228 3.22 -11.16 -15.26
CA ALA A 228 3.51 -12.35 -14.45
C ALA A 228 4.94 -12.88 -14.69
N THR A 229 5.36 -12.92 -15.96
CA THR A 229 6.68 -13.43 -16.36
C THR A 229 7.79 -12.47 -15.97
N TYR A 230 7.58 -11.16 -16.12
CA TYR A 230 8.52 -10.14 -15.67
C TYR A 230 8.80 -10.27 -14.17
N TYR A 231 7.76 -10.33 -13.32
CA TYR A 231 7.94 -10.45 -11.87
C TYR A 231 8.64 -11.75 -11.46
N ARG A 232 8.30 -12.89 -12.10
CA ARG A 232 8.98 -14.17 -11.86
C ARG A 232 10.46 -14.10 -12.24
N ASN A 233 10.77 -13.52 -13.39
CA ASN A 233 12.15 -13.36 -13.84
C ASN A 233 12.92 -12.44 -12.89
N LEU A 234 12.31 -11.34 -12.45
CA LEU A 234 12.90 -10.43 -11.49
C LEU A 234 13.21 -11.15 -10.17
N GLU A 235 12.24 -11.89 -9.62
CA GLU A 235 12.37 -12.65 -8.37
C GLU A 235 13.54 -13.63 -8.41
N ASN A 236 13.72 -14.35 -9.53
CA ASN A 236 14.80 -15.32 -9.71
C ASN A 236 16.21 -14.70 -9.63
N HIS A 237 16.37 -13.42 -9.96
CA HIS A 237 17.67 -12.74 -10.00
C HIS A 237 17.87 -11.75 -8.83
N LEU A 238 16.92 -11.65 -7.89
CA LEU A 238 17.00 -10.68 -6.77
C LEU A 238 18.23 -10.85 -5.88
N ASN A 239 18.77 -12.08 -5.75
CA ASN A 239 19.95 -12.35 -4.93
C ASN A 239 21.20 -11.64 -5.48
N GLU A 240 21.29 -11.42 -6.78
CA GLU A 240 22.43 -10.77 -7.43
C GLU A 240 22.63 -9.32 -6.96
N ILE A 241 21.56 -8.65 -6.50
CA ILE A 241 21.64 -7.32 -5.89
C ILE A 241 22.51 -7.36 -4.63
N LYS A 242 22.30 -8.37 -3.77
CA LYS A 242 23.09 -8.53 -2.54
C LYS A 242 24.51 -8.98 -2.84
N ASP A 243 24.68 -9.88 -3.81
CA ASP A 243 25.99 -10.37 -4.24
C ASP A 243 26.86 -9.24 -4.83
N ALA A 244 26.24 -8.31 -5.55
CA ALA A 244 26.90 -7.10 -6.05
C ALA A 244 27.18 -6.05 -4.96
N GLY A 245 26.74 -6.31 -3.72
CA GLY A 245 26.90 -5.41 -2.60
C GLY A 245 26.13 -4.10 -2.79
N VAL A 246 24.90 -4.13 -3.33
CA VAL A 246 24.02 -2.96 -3.46
C VAL A 246 23.20 -2.80 -2.19
N SER A 247 23.12 -1.59 -1.62
CA SER A 247 22.26 -1.33 -0.46
C SER A 247 20.83 -0.99 -0.90
N VAL A 248 19.82 -1.69 -0.39
CA VAL A 248 18.42 -1.51 -0.84
C VAL A 248 17.50 -1.11 0.32
N VAL A 249 16.75 -0.02 0.13
CA VAL A 249 15.75 0.49 1.08
C VAL A 249 14.39 0.56 0.41
N SER A 250 13.40 -0.16 0.96
CA SER A 250 12.00 -0.10 0.54
C SER A 250 11.17 0.70 1.54
N ILE A 251 10.53 1.77 1.07
CA ILE A 251 9.72 2.68 1.87
C ILE A 251 8.27 2.66 1.37
N GLY A 252 7.34 2.22 2.21
CA GLY A 252 5.89 2.27 1.94
C GLY A 252 5.21 3.53 2.49
N GLY A 253 4.07 3.90 1.92
CA GLY A 253 3.29 5.05 2.38
C GLY A 253 2.63 4.85 3.74
N GLY A 254 2.34 3.60 4.12
CA GLY A 254 1.57 3.28 5.32
C GLY A 254 0.07 3.24 5.02
N PRO A 255 -0.80 3.32 6.04
CA PRO A 255 -2.25 3.10 5.87
C PRO A 255 -2.98 4.06 4.92
N ARG A 256 -2.38 5.21 4.57
CA ARG A 256 -2.94 6.17 3.61
C ARG A 256 -2.68 5.81 2.15
N ASP A 257 -1.72 4.92 1.87
CA ASP A 257 -1.53 4.41 0.52
C ASP A 257 -2.53 3.28 0.24
N THR A 258 -3.64 3.66 -0.39
CA THR A 258 -4.71 2.73 -0.79
C THR A 258 -4.41 2.01 -2.10
N LEU A 259 -3.43 2.48 -2.86
CA LEU A 259 -3.05 1.86 -4.13
C LEU A 259 -2.08 0.71 -3.90
N ILE A 260 -1.08 0.92 -3.04
CA ILE A 260 -0.05 -0.07 -2.70
C ILE A 260 -0.05 -0.30 -1.19
N THR A 261 -0.49 -1.48 -0.79
CA THR A 261 -0.61 -1.82 0.63
C THR A 261 0.76 -2.16 1.24
N PRO A 262 0.92 -2.08 2.58
CA PRO A 262 2.19 -2.43 3.23
C PRO A 262 2.60 -3.91 3.08
N THR A 263 1.73 -4.81 2.64
CA THR A 263 2.15 -6.18 2.27
C THR A 263 2.92 -6.22 0.96
N GLN A 264 2.64 -5.28 0.05
CA GLN A 264 3.23 -5.24 -1.28
C GLN A 264 4.61 -4.57 -1.31
N ILE A 265 4.90 -3.71 -0.33
CA ILE A 265 6.18 -2.99 -0.24
C ILE A 265 7.32 -3.82 0.33
N ILE A 266 7.03 -5.01 0.87
CA ILE A 266 8.04 -5.89 1.44
C ILE A 266 8.88 -6.47 0.30
N ASP A 267 10.13 -6.02 0.20
CA ASP A 267 11.12 -6.52 -0.74
C ASP A 267 12.05 -7.51 -0.05
N SER A 268 12.19 -8.71 -0.62
CA SER A 268 13.14 -9.73 -0.14
C SER A 268 14.60 -9.33 -0.39
N ALA A 269 14.84 -8.47 -1.39
CA ALA A 269 16.16 -7.92 -1.69
C ALA A 269 16.53 -6.75 -0.79
N ALA A 270 15.57 -6.09 -0.13
CA ALA A 270 15.84 -4.92 0.71
C ALA A 270 16.58 -5.29 2.00
N ASP A 271 17.53 -4.44 2.37
CA ASP A 271 18.19 -4.46 3.68
C ASP A 271 17.30 -3.80 4.74
N ILE A 272 16.52 -2.80 4.34
CA ILE A 272 15.56 -2.08 5.18
C ILE A 272 14.21 -2.04 4.47
N ASN A 273 13.18 -2.61 5.10
CA ASN A 273 11.78 -2.42 4.75
C ASN A 273 11.12 -1.56 5.84
N VAL A 274 10.57 -0.41 5.48
CA VAL A 274 9.94 0.53 6.43
C VAL A 274 8.71 1.19 5.83
N ILE A 275 7.85 1.76 6.67
CA ILE A 275 6.72 2.58 6.25
C ILE A 275 6.89 4.01 6.77
N SER A 276 6.38 5.00 6.04
CA SER A 276 6.69 6.41 6.31
C SER A 276 6.28 6.90 7.70
N ASN A 277 5.25 6.32 8.30
CA ASN A 277 4.80 6.64 9.66
C ASN A 277 5.64 6.01 10.79
N THR A 278 6.59 5.12 10.49
CA THR A 278 7.54 4.58 11.49
C THR A 278 8.90 5.22 11.46
N ILE A 279 9.26 5.83 10.32
CA ILE A 279 10.56 6.46 10.16
C ILE A 279 10.71 7.57 11.22
N PRO A 280 11.77 7.54 12.05
CA PRO A 280 12.05 8.60 13.01
C PRO A 280 12.15 9.97 12.32
N ASP A 281 11.71 11.04 13.01
CA ASP A 281 11.55 12.39 12.46
C ASP A 281 10.50 12.52 11.33
N VAL A 282 9.87 11.43 10.87
CA VAL A 282 8.78 11.45 9.87
C VAL A 282 7.42 11.29 10.53
N TRP A 283 7.12 10.12 11.10
CA TRP A 283 5.84 9.79 11.78
C TRP A 283 4.57 10.25 11.06
N LYS A 284 4.61 10.36 9.72
CA LYS A 284 3.48 10.75 8.88
C LYS A 284 3.18 9.62 7.92
N SER A 285 1.92 9.17 7.90
CA SER A 285 1.43 8.29 6.84
C SER A 285 1.29 9.09 5.56
N THR A 286 1.78 8.56 4.44
CA THR A 286 1.70 9.18 3.13
C THR A 286 0.77 8.37 2.24
N ASP A 287 -0.08 9.07 1.48
CA ASP A 287 -0.76 8.46 0.34
C ASP A 287 0.21 8.23 -0.82
N HIS A 288 -0.25 7.51 -1.84
CA HIS A 288 0.58 7.07 -2.96
C HIS A 288 1.36 8.20 -3.65
N LEU A 289 0.80 9.42 -3.72
CA LEU A 289 1.46 10.55 -4.38
C LEU A 289 2.25 11.42 -3.41
N SER A 290 1.77 11.59 -2.18
CA SER A 290 2.42 12.41 -1.15
C SER A 290 3.74 11.86 -0.66
N ILE A 291 4.00 10.57 -0.82
CA ILE A 291 5.32 9.98 -0.52
C ILE A 291 6.47 10.70 -1.25
N LEU A 292 6.20 11.29 -2.42
CA LEU A 292 7.17 12.03 -3.23
C LEU A 292 7.45 13.45 -2.74
N TRP A 293 6.56 14.05 -1.95
CA TRP A 293 6.64 15.47 -1.61
C TRP A 293 6.45 15.78 -0.13
N CYS A 294 6.13 14.78 0.70
CA CYS A 294 6.07 14.91 2.14
C CYS A 294 7.42 15.37 2.67
N LYS A 295 7.47 16.61 3.17
CA LYS A 295 8.71 17.28 3.55
C LYS A 295 9.50 16.53 4.60
N GLN A 296 8.82 15.95 5.58
CA GLN A 296 9.47 15.16 6.64
C GLN A 296 10.22 13.98 6.02
N LEU A 297 9.56 13.20 5.17
CA LEU A 297 10.15 12.03 4.51
C LEU A 297 11.25 12.42 3.52
N VAL A 298 11.01 13.42 2.68
CA VAL A 298 12.00 13.93 1.70
C VAL A 298 13.27 14.41 2.41
N LEU A 299 13.14 15.14 3.53
CA LEU A 299 14.30 15.56 4.32
C LEU A 299 15.06 14.36 4.91
N CYS A 300 14.36 13.32 5.36
CA CYS A 300 14.97 12.10 5.88
C CYS A 300 15.77 11.37 4.78
N ILE A 301 15.18 11.14 3.61
CA ILE A 301 15.84 10.50 2.45
C ILE A 301 17.07 11.32 2.01
N VAL A 302 16.95 12.64 1.91
CA VAL A 302 18.08 13.49 1.51
C VAL A 302 19.20 13.46 2.56
N ARG A 303 18.88 13.48 3.86
CA ARG A 303 19.90 13.37 4.92
C ARG A 303 20.63 12.04 4.87
N SER A 304 19.90 10.93 4.65
CA SER A 304 20.52 9.60 4.58
C SER A 304 21.46 9.47 3.38
N LEU A 305 21.10 10.05 2.23
CA LEU A 305 22.00 10.11 1.06
C LEU A 305 23.27 10.93 1.35
N PHE A 306 23.15 12.11 1.98
CA PHE A 306 24.33 12.92 2.32
C PHE A 306 25.26 12.23 3.33
N ASP A 307 24.71 11.54 4.32
CA ASP A 307 25.51 10.81 5.31
C ASP A 307 26.09 9.49 4.73
N SER A 308 25.65 9.06 3.55
CA SER A 308 26.21 7.92 2.81
C SER A 308 27.39 8.28 1.90
N VAL A 309 27.85 9.54 1.91
CA VAL A 309 28.95 10.03 1.05
C VAL A 309 30.28 10.05 1.80
N ASN A 310 31.28 9.40 1.21
CA ASN A 310 32.68 9.57 1.59
C ASN A 310 33.25 10.84 0.95
N TYR A 311 33.17 11.96 1.68
CA TYR A 311 33.73 13.24 1.23
C TYR A 311 35.25 13.38 1.46
N ASN A 312 35.87 12.44 2.19
CA ASN A 312 37.33 12.40 2.36
C ASN A 312 38.03 11.87 1.11
N GLN A 313 37.34 11.04 0.33
CA GLN A 313 37.79 10.60 -0.99
C GLN A 313 37.71 11.77 -2.00
N LYS A 314 38.69 11.85 -2.90
CA LYS A 314 38.71 12.84 -3.99
C LYS A 314 38.70 12.10 -5.35
N PRO A 315 37.67 12.26 -6.20
CA PRO A 315 36.44 13.01 -5.94
C PRO A 315 35.54 12.33 -4.87
N PRO A 316 34.67 13.10 -4.18
CA PRO A 316 33.67 12.55 -3.27
C PRO A 316 32.77 11.52 -3.97
N ASN A 317 32.48 10.42 -3.29
CA ASN A 317 31.59 9.38 -3.81
C ASN A 317 30.82 8.70 -2.67
N ILE A 318 29.77 7.96 -3.01
CA ILE A 318 29.07 7.08 -2.07
C ILE A 318 30.06 6.04 -1.52
N PHE A 319 29.95 5.71 -0.22
CA PHE A 319 30.78 4.66 0.38
C PHE A 319 30.72 3.36 -0.44
N SER A 320 31.88 2.75 -0.67
CA SER A 320 31.97 1.51 -1.45
C SER A 320 31.50 0.30 -0.65
N LYS A 321 31.73 0.29 0.67
CA LYS A 321 31.32 -0.80 1.56
C LYS A 321 29.86 -0.68 1.95
N THR A 322 29.14 -1.81 1.90
CA THR A 322 27.75 -1.91 2.33
C THR A 322 27.57 -1.51 3.78
N GLU A 323 28.46 -1.92 4.69
CA GLU A 323 28.38 -1.62 6.13
C GLU A 323 28.33 -0.11 6.43
N GLU A 324 29.18 0.69 5.77
CA GLU A 324 29.25 2.14 5.95
C GLU A 324 27.96 2.83 5.46
N ARG A 325 27.44 2.40 4.30
CA ARG A 325 26.15 2.89 3.79
C ARG A 325 25.01 2.49 4.72
N MET A 326 24.99 1.23 5.19
CA MET A 326 23.95 0.72 6.07
C MET A 326 23.97 1.39 7.44
N GLN A 327 25.11 1.87 7.91
CA GLN A 327 25.17 2.68 9.13
C GLN A 327 24.43 4.01 8.96
N ALA A 328 24.63 4.71 7.83
CA ALA A 328 23.91 5.95 7.52
C ALA A 328 22.42 5.70 7.28
N LEU A 329 22.08 4.71 6.44
CA LEU A 329 20.69 4.39 6.09
C LEU A 329 19.90 3.91 7.32
N SER A 330 20.45 3.00 8.12
CA SER A 330 19.79 2.50 9.34
C SER A 330 19.59 3.60 10.36
N TYR A 331 20.53 4.54 10.51
CA TYR A 331 20.39 5.64 11.46
C TYR A 331 19.17 6.52 11.15
N HIS A 332 18.94 6.86 9.87
CA HIS A 332 17.80 7.73 9.49
C HIS A 332 16.48 6.98 9.36
N PHE A 333 16.49 5.72 8.89
CA PHE A 333 15.25 4.97 8.62
C PHE A 333 14.78 4.08 9.76
N TYR A 334 15.68 3.66 10.67
CA TYR A 334 15.38 2.66 11.70
C TYR A 334 15.73 3.12 13.12
N GLN A 335 16.97 3.56 13.35
CA GLN A 335 17.52 3.82 14.68
C GLN A 335 18.09 5.23 14.79
N HIS A 336 17.22 6.20 15.01
CA HIS A 336 17.59 7.61 15.16
C HIS A 336 17.59 8.01 16.65
N ALA A 337 18.77 8.17 17.23
CA ALA A 337 18.92 8.50 18.66
C ALA A 337 18.97 10.01 18.93
N SER A 338 19.60 10.81 18.05
CA SER A 338 19.72 12.27 18.24
C SER A 338 20.33 12.99 17.04
N GLY A 339 19.84 14.18 16.72
CA GLY A 339 20.46 15.10 15.76
C GLY A 339 19.84 15.03 14.37
N LYS A 340 20.47 15.65 13.37
CA LYS A 340 20.02 15.65 11.96
C LYS A 340 21.02 14.97 11.01
N ARG A 341 22.10 14.44 11.56
CA ARG A 341 23.22 13.82 10.86
C ARG A 341 23.67 12.61 11.68
N LEU A 342 24.16 11.59 10.99
CA LEU A 342 24.78 10.43 11.59
C LEU A 342 25.83 10.88 12.61
N HIS A 343 25.70 10.37 13.85
CA HIS A 343 26.61 10.66 14.94
C HIS A 343 27.28 9.36 15.39
N PHE A 344 28.62 9.37 15.41
CA PHE A 344 29.41 8.25 15.88
C PHE A 344 29.61 8.37 17.39
N TYR A 345 29.03 7.42 18.11
CA TYR A 345 29.11 7.33 19.57
C TYR A 345 30.46 6.73 19.98
N LYS A 346 31.16 7.38 20.92
CA LYS A 346 32.29 6.75 21.60
C LYS A 346 31.77 5.69 22.57
N GLU A 347 32.39 4.51 22.55
CA GLU A 347 31.99 3.40 23.44
C GLU A 347 32.11 3.77 24.92
N THR A 348 33.16 4.52 25.28
CA THR A 348 33.38 5.02 26.64
C THR A 348 33.54 6.53 26.66
N VAL A 349 33.08 7.14 27.74
CA VAL A 349 33.15 8.59 27.97
C VAL A 349 33.67 8.86 29.38
N GLN A 350 34.60 9.81 29.49
CA GLN A 350 35.04 10.38 30.76
C GLN A 350 34.07 11.48 31.18
N PHE A 351 33.63 11.46 32.44
CA PHE A 351 32.73 12.48 32.98
C PHE A 351 33.51 13.72 33.41
N GLU A 352 32.85 14.89 33.35
CA GLU A 352 33.48 16.17 33.66
C GLU A 352 33.66 16.33 35.18
N PRO A 353 34.82 16.84 35.64
CA PRO A 353 35.01 17.14 37.05
C PRO A 353 34.11 18.30 37.48
N GLY A 354 33.56 18.22 38.70
CA GLY A 354 32.73 19.29 39.27
C GLY A 354 31.26 19.29 38.83
N GLY A 355 30.79 18.23 38.15
CA GLY A 355 29.36 18.02 37.92
C GLY A 355 28.60 17.61 39.19
N GLU A 356 27.31 17.91 39.23
CA GLU A 356 26.42 17.53 40.35
C GLU A 356 25.87 16.13 40.14
N TRP A 357 26.01 15.25 41.14
CA TRP A 357 25.54 13.87 41.08
C TRP A 357 24.33 13.69 42.00
N ILE A 358 23.21 13.26 41.42
CA ILE A 358 21.92 13.10 42.11
C ILE A 358 21.48 11.63 42.01
N GLU A 359 21.47 10.92 43.12
CA GLU A 359 20.94 9.54 43.22
C GLU A 359 19.55 9.58 43.84
N ASN A 360 18.51 9.26 43.07
CA ASN A 360 17.14 9.11 43.58
C ASN A 360 16.76 7.63 43.64
N ILE A 361 16.39 7.18 44.84
CA ILE A 361 16.04 5.78 45.13
C ILE A 361 14.58 5.43 44.83
N GLN A 362 13.75 6.41 44.49
CA GLN A 362 12.36 6.17 44.10
C GLN A 362 12.28 5.36 42.82
N LYS A 363 11.35 4.40 42.76
CA LYS A 363 11.11 3.57 41.57
C LYS A 363 10.53 4.38 40.41
N HIS A 364 9.71 5.38 40.73
CA HIS A 364 9.09 6.28 39.78
C HIS A 364 9.33 7.71 40.24
N TYR A 365 9.94 8.55 39.41
CA TYR A 365 10.10 9.97 39.71
C TYR A 365 10.26 10.79 38.43
N VAL A 366 10.02 12.09 38.57
CA VAL A 366 10.24 13.09 37.53
C VAL A 366 11.25 14.10 38.04
N TRP A 367 12.36 14.25 37.34
CA TRP A 367 13.32 15.31 37.58
C TRP A 367 13.09 16.46 36.60
N THR A 368 13.12 17.71 37.07
CA THR A 368 12.98 18.89 36.21
C THR A 368 13.90 20.02 36.66
N ASN A 369 14.21 20.95 35.75
CA ASN A 369 15.02 22.12 36.06
C ASN A 369 14.22 23.39 36.44
N LYS A 370 12.91 23.31 36.72
CA LYS A 370 12.04 24.48 36.97
C LYS A 370 12.53 25.41 38.10
N ASN A 371 13.21 24.87 39.11
CA ASN A 371 13.64 25.61 40.29
C ASN A 371 15.18 25.76 40.38
N LEU A 372 15.89 25.52 39.28
CA LEU A 372 17.35 25.60 39.23
C LEU A 372 17.80 26.95 38.65
N SER A 373 18.73 27.61 39.34
CA SER A 373 19.47 28.75 38.80
C SER A 373 20.37 28.30 37.63
N LYS A 374 20.73 29.23 36.75
CA LYS A 374 21.61 28.95 35.60
C LYS A 374 22.91 28.31 36.09
N ARG A 375 23.18 27.06 35.68
CA ARG A 375 24.36 26.30 36.10
C ARG A 375 25.41 26.29 35.01
N THR A 376 26.67 26.24 35.44
CA THR A 376 27.85 26.12 34.56
C THR A 376 28.40 24.69 34.50
N SER A 377 27.86 23.77 35.31
CA SER A 377 28.30 22.37 35.38
C SER A 377 27.21 21.39 35.00
N SER A 378 27.62 20.22 34.49
CA SER A 378 26.76 19.11 34.12
C SER A 378 26.06 18.48 35.34
N ILE A 379 24.83 17.99 35.15
CA ILE A 379 24.07 17.23 36.15
C ILE A 379 24.05 15.75 35.71
N TYR A 380 24.31 14.87 36.66
CA TYR A 380 24.34 13.42 36.48
C TYR A 380 23.26 12.77 37.37
N LEU A 381 22.16 12.32 36.75
CA LEU A 381 21.12 11.57 37.47
C LEU A 381 21.51 10.09 37.50
N MET A 382 21.58 9.53 38.71
CA MET A 382 22.05 8.19 38.99
C MET A 382 20.87 7.28 39.35
N ILE A 383 20.76 6.16 38.64
CA ILE A 383 19.75 5.12 38.87
C ILE A 383 20.48 3.84 39.27
N ARG A 384 20.26 3.38 40.50
CA ARG A 384 20.94 2.22 41.06
C ARG A 384 20.38 0.90 40.54
N LEU A 385 21.26 -0.03 40.20
CA LEU A 385 20.92 -1.39 39.77
C LEU A 385 20.95 -2.34 40.98
N ASN A 386 19.77 -2.65 41.53
CA ASN A 386 19.63 -3.50 42.73
C ASN A 386 19.02 -4.89 42.43
N GLY A 387 18.99 -5.32 41.18
CA GLY A 387 18.58 -6.67 40.79
C GLY A 387 17.07 -6.93 40.70
N GLN A 388 16.20 -6.09 41.30
CA GLN A 388 14.76 -5.99 41.01
C GLN A 388 14.22 -4.59 41.37
N PRO A 389 13.25 -4.01 40.63
CA PRO A 389 12.66 -4.48 39.36
C PRO A 389 13.67 -4.49 38.19
N ASN A 390 13.36 -5.24 37.13
CA ASN A 390 14.32 -5.54 36.06
C ASN A 390 14.11 -4.72 34.78
N TYR A 391 13.02 -3.98 34.67
CA TYR A 391 12.74 -3.13 33.52
C TYR A 391 12.79 -1.67 33.93
N LEU A 392 13.49 -0.88 33.13
CA LEU A 392 13.65 0.55 33.33
C LEU A 392 13.24 1.28 32.05
N THR A 393 12.24 2.15 32.14
CA THR A 393 11.94 3.13 31.10
C THR A 393 12.44 4.50 31.53
N ILE A 394 13.20 5.17 30.66
CA ILE A 394 13.55 6.59 30.83
C ILE A 394 12.92 7.34 29.67
N ASP A 395 12.19 8.41 29.97
CA ASP A 395 11.57 9.29 28.98
C ASP A 395 11.93 10.73 29.28
N THR A 396 12.49 11.42 28.29
CA THR A 396 13.05 12.77 28.44
C THR A 396 12.32 13.74 27.54
N VAL A 397 12.16 14.97 28.01
CA VAL A 397 11.57 16.09 27.26
C VAL A 397 12.61 17.20 27.17
N ASN A 398 12.85 17.69 25.95
CA ASN A 398 13.80 18.75 25.58
C ASN A 398 15.27 18.51 25.94
N LEU A 399 15.69 17.26 26.14
CA LEU A 399 17.10 16.93 26.32
C LEU A 399 17.81 16.92 24.95
N GLU A 400 18.59 17.95 24.64
CA GLU A 400 19.20 18.15 23.32
C GLU A 400 20.48 17.33 23.13
N SER A 401 21.27 17.15 24.21
CA SER A 401 22.51 16.37 24.25
C SER A 401 22.50 15.09 23.43
N LYS A 402 23.50 14.93 22.56
CA LYS A 402 23.64 13.74 21.70
C LYS A 402 24.05 12.50 22.47
N ASP A 403 24.96 12.66 23.43
CA ASP A 403 25.49 11.63 24.31
C ASP A 403 24.94 11.89 25.73
N TRP A 404 23.91 11.15 26.13
CA TRP A 404 23.16 11.46 27.34
C TRP A 404 22.92 10.28 28.28
N LEU A 405 23.08 9.03 27.81
CA LEU A 405 22.80 7.84 28.60
C LEU A 405 24.02 6.94 28.72
N PHE A 406 24.37 6.55 29.94
CA PHE A 406 25.56 5.76 30.24
C PHE A 406 25.29 4.70 31.32
N THR A 407 26.21 3.73 31.44
CA THR A 407 26.34 2.86 32.61
C THR A 407 27.70 3.05 33.26
N CYS A 408 27.79 2.90 34.57
CA CYS A 408 29.06 2.99 35.27
C CYS A 408 29.15 2.13 36.52
N THR A 409 30.39 1.98 36.97
CA THR A 409 30.75 1.43 38.28
C THR A 409 31.05 2.58 39.22
N ALA A 410 30.11 2.89 40.10
CA ALA A 410 30.29 3.91 41.12
C ALA A 410 31.23 3.37 42.21
N SER A 411 32.49 3.77 42.13
CA SER A 411 33.56 3.32 43.04
C SER A 411 34.01 4.42 44.01
N ARG A 412 33.67 5.68 43.75
CA ARG A 412 34.11 6.84 44.54
C ARG A 412 32.91 7.58 45.14
N ILE A 413 33.11 8.15 46.32
CA ILE A 413 32.13 8.99 47.01
C ILE A 413 32.72 10.40 47.07
N GLU A 414 31.98 11.39 46.59
CA GLU A 414 32.31 12.81 46.72
C GLU A 414 31.19 13.51 47.48
N GLY A 415 31.51 14.04 48.66
CA GLY A 415 30.52 14.55 49.59
C GLY A 415 29.56 13.45 50.07
N GLN A 416 28.28 13.59 49.76
CA GLN A 416 27.24 12.60 50.09
C GLN A 416 26.82 11.72 48.90
N SER A 417 27.34 11.99 47.70
CA SER A 417 26.93 11.30 46.47
C SER A 417 27.98 10.32 45.99
N ARG A 418 27.51 9.18 45.47
CA ARG A 418 28.35 8.27 44.69
C ARG A 418 28.58 8.86 43.31
N VAL A 419 29.83 8.83 42.86
CA VAL A 419 30.23 9.41 41.58
C VAL A 419 30.93 8.38 40.70
N CYS A 420 30.86 8.62 39.40
CA CYS A 420 31.57 7.84 38.40
C CYS A 420 32.59 8.72 37.69
N ASN A 421 33.80 8.21 37.47
CA ASN A 421 34.82 8.93 36.68
C ASN A 421 34.56 8.77 35.18
N TRP A 422 34.05 7.61 34.77
CA TRP A 422 33.78 7.25 33.39
C TRP A 422 32.60 6.28 33.30
N GLY A 423 32.06 6.11 32.09
CA GLY A 423 31.00 5.14 31.82
C GLY A 423 30.96 4.65 30.38
N TRP A 424 30.27 3.53 30.16
CA TRP A 424 29.95 3.01 28.83
C TRP A 424 28.73 3.74 28.26
N ASN A 425 28.79 4.13 26.99
CA ASN A 425 27.73 4.86 26.33
C ASN A 425 26.62 3.92 25.87
N LEU A 426 25.40 4.17 26.35
CA LEU A 426 24.18 3.45 25.96
C LEU A 426 23.28 4.26 25.03
N THR A 427 23.70 5.46 24.62
CA THR A 427 22.84 6.38 23.88
C THR A 427 22.40 5.82 22.53
N ASN A 428 23.19 4.93 21.92
CA ASN A 428 22.79 4.23 20.70
C ASN A 428 21.52 3.37 20.90
N ARG A 429 21.21 2.89 22.11
CA ARG A 429 20.00 2.09 22.41
C ARG A 429 18.74 2.96 22.57
N THR A 430 18.88 4.27 22.50
CA THR A 430 17.77 5.22 22.69
C THR A 430 17.05 5.49 21.37
N ARG A 431 15.82 6.01 21.45
CA ARG A 431 15.00 6.39 20.30
C ARG A 431 14.31 7.71 20.54
N ILE A 432 14.10 8.48 19.47
CA ILE A 432 13.24 9.66 19.51
C ILE A 432 11.79 9.20 19.40
N LEU A 433 10.90 9.78 20.22
CA LEU A 433 9.46 9.59 20.12
C LEU A 433 8.80 10.84 19.52
N PRO A 434 7.71 10.67 18.76
CA PRO A 434 6.92 11.81 18.34
C PRO A 434 6.25 12.47 19.55
N ASP A 435 6.15 13.80 19.52
CA ASP A 435 5.42 14.59 20.51
C ASP A 435 4.43 15.50 19.78
N PRO A 436 3.11 15.44 20.09
CA PRO A 436 2.11 16.34 19.49
C PRO A 436 2.40 17.83 19.70
N LEU A 437 3.19 18.19 20.73
CA LEU A 437 3.62 19.55 21.03
C LEU A 437 4.94 19.92 20.35
N HIS A 438 5.45 19.09 19.43
CA HIS A 438 6.70 19.28 18.68
C HIS A 438 7.94 19.47 19.56
N ARG A 439 7.93 18.90 20.77
CA ARG A 439 9.07 18.89 21.68
C ARG A 439 10.02 17.75 21.33
N LEU A 440 11.30 17.92 21.61
CA LEU A 440 12.27 16.84 21.49
C LEU A 440 12.02 15.82 22.60
N ARG A 441 11.53 14.64 22.26
CA ARG A 441 11.28 13.56 23.22
C ARG A 441 12.19 12.38 22.92
N LYS A 442 13.03 11.97 23.88
CA LYS A 442 13.88 10.77 23.74
C LYS A 442 13.49 9.76 24.81
N THR A 443 13.38 8.50 24.42
CA THR A 443 13.05 7.41 25.34
C THR A 443 14.02 6.25 25.20
N VAL A 444 14.11 5.44 26.23
CA VAL A 444 14.75 4.13 26.21
C VAL A 444 13.98 3.17 27.11
N ASP A 445 13.82 1.94 26.64
CA ASP A 445 13.26 0.83 27.41
C ASP A 445 14.41 -0.19 27.61
N LEU A 446 14.86 -0.40 28.85
CA LEU A 446 16.00 -1.25 29.18
C LEU A 446 15.56 -2.46 30.00
N ASN A 447 15.94 -3.66 29.55
CA ASN A 447 15.99 -4.83 30.39
C ASN A 447 17.34 -4.87 31.12
N LEU A 448 17.33 -4.62 32.43
CA LEU A 448 18.53 -4.53 33.25
C LEU A 448 19.32 -5.85 33.30
N GLN A 449 18.69 -6.98 33.02
CA GLN A 449 19.37 -8.29 32.94
C GLN A 449 20.21 -8.44 31.66
N GLU A 450 19.90 -7.68 30.60
CA GLU A 450 20.63 -7.71 29.33
C GLU A 450 21.86 -6.80 29.33
N ILE A 451 22.07 -6.02 30.39
CA ILE A 451 23.24 -5.15 30.56
C ILE A 451 24.43 -5.99 31.05
N LYS A 452 25.20 -6.55 30.11
CA LYS A 452 26.31 -7.49 30.37
C LYS A 452 27.68 -6.83 30.64
N TYR A 453 27.72 -5.61 31.17
CA TYR A 453 28.99 -4.94 31.47
C TYR A 453 29.51 -5.35 32.87
N PRO A 454 30.82 -5.60 33.03
CA PRO A 454 31.38 -6.09 34.29
C PRO A 454 31.29 -5.02 35.39
N GLY A 455 30.77 -5.41 36.56
CA GLY A 455 30.77 -4.57 37.77
C GLY A 455 29.90 -3.32 37.68
N VAL A 456 28.93 -3.24 36.77
CA VAL A 456 28.04 -2.08 36.67
C VAL A 456 27.12 -1.99 37.88
N THR A 457 26.99 -0.77 38.39
CA THR A 457 26.20 -0.50 39.60
C THR A 457 25.08 0.52 39.34
N HIS A 458 25.28 1.42 38.36
CA HIS A 458 24.35 2.51 38.08
C HIS A 458 24.17 2.75 36.57
N ILE A 459 23.00 3.23 36.21
CA ILE A 459 22.72 3.94 34.96
C ILE A 459 22.82 5.44 35.23
N VAL A 460 23.43 6.17 34.32
CA VAL A 460 23.70 7.61 34.44
C VAL A 460 23.05 8.35 33.29
N ILE A 461 22.25 9.36 33.61
CA ILE A 461 21.73 10.34 32.66
C ILE A 461 22.53 11.62 32.82
N ARG A 462 23.20 12.06 31.73
CA ARG A 462 23.94 13.32 31.70
C ARG A 462 23.08 14.42 31.10
N ILE A 463 23.00 15.54 31.81
CA ILE A 463 22.34 16.78 31.38
C ILE A 463 23.40 17.87 31.38
N THR A 464 23.68 18.43 30.20
CA THR A 464 24.75 19.43 30.03
C THR A 464 24.25 20.84 30.38
N PRO A 465 25.14 21.81 30.64
CA PRO A 465 24.76 23.20 30.85
C PRO A 465 23.89 23.78 29.73
N ASP A 466 24.15 23.40 28.47
CA ASP A 466 23.38 23.84 27.31
C ASP A 466 21.93 23.33 27.35
N ASP A 467 21.73 22.09 27.82
CA ASP A 467 20.39 21.54 28.00
C ASP A 467 19.60 22.32 29.06
N LEU A 468 20.28 22.81 30.09
CA LEU A 468 19.68 23.55 31.21
C LEU A 468 19.21 24.96 30.85
N GLU A 469 19.53 25.46 29.64
CA GLU A 469 19.01 26.75 29.15
C GLU A 469 17.51 26.72 28.86
N LYS A 470 16.94 25.53 28.62
CA LYS A 470 15.51 25.32 28.37
C LYS A 470 14.91 24.43 29.44
N TYR A 471 13.58 24.40 29.50
CA TYR A 471 12.89 23.44 30.38
C TYR A 471 13.20 22.00 29.94
N VAL A 472 13.79 21.21 30.84
CA VAL A 472 14.09 19.79 30.66
C VAL A 472 13.36 18.98 31.73
N ALA A 473 12.79 17.86 31.31
CA ALA A 473 12.22 16.87 32.22
C ALA A 473 12.78 15.48 31.91
N VAL A 474 13.06 14.72 32.97
CA VAL A 474 13.52 13.33 32.89
C VAL A 474 12.60 12.48 33.77
N ASN A 475 11.83 11.63 33.13
CA ASN A 475 10.90 10.70 33.76
C ASN A 475 11.58 9.33 33.86
N VAL A 476 11.55 8.73 35.05
CA VAL A 476 12.16 7.44 35.34
C VAL A 476 11.09 6.50 35.88
N ASP A 477 10.93 5.33 35.26
CA ASP A 477 9.94 4.29 35.62
C ASP A 477 10.63 2.92 35.71
N LEU A 478 10.80 2.41 36.93
CA LEU A 478 11.40 1.11 37.23
C LEU A 478 10.32 0.10 37.68
N TYR A 479 10.13 -0.96 36.89
CA TYR A 479 8.98 -1.87 37.03
C TYR A 479 9.28 -3.34 36.67
N SER A 480 8.32 -4.21 37.01
CA SER A 480 8.29 -5.61 36.56
C SER A 480 7.36 -5.75 35.36
N TYR A 481 7.77 -6.48 34.32
CA TYR A 481 7.05 -6.57 33.05
C TYR A 481 5.62 -7.10 33.22
N GLU A 482 5.44 -8.11 34.07
CA GLU A 482 4.16 -8.77 34.33
C GLU A 482 3.11 -7.81 34.92
N ALA A 483 3.55 -6.82 35.72
CA ALA A 483 2.66 -5.81 36.29
C ALA A 483 2.13 -4.81 35.24
N ARG A 484 2.82 -4.70 34.10
CA ARG A 484 2.52 -3.78 32.99
C ARG A 484 1.71 -4.44 31.86
N LEU A 485 1.35 -5.72 31.99
CA LEU A 485 0.52 -6.40 31.01
C LEU A 485 -0.96 -5.99 31.16
N VAL A 486 -1.54 -5.54 30.05
CA VAL A 486 -2.96 -5.27 29.89
C VAL A 486 -3.60 -6.55 29.35
N PRO A 487 -4.66 -7.07 30.00
CA PRO A 487 -5.29 -8.30 29.54
C PRO A 487 -6.02 -8.06 28.21
N THR A 488 -5.95 -9.05 27.32
CA THR A 488 -6.62 -9.03 26.01
C THR A 488 -7.45 -10.29 25.82
N TRP A 489 -8.54 -10.23 25.04
CA TRP A 489 -9.29 -11.43 24.68
C TRP A 489 -8.65 -12.18 23.51
N GLY A 490 -8.69 -13.51 23.55
CA GLY A 490 -8.41 -14.39 22.40
C GLY A 490 -9.54 -14.36 21.35
N SER A 491 -9.28 -14.90 20.15
CA SER A 491 -10.22 -14.93 19.02
C SER A 491 -11.53 -15.63 19.40
N LEU A 492 -12.59 -14.85 19.60
CA LEU A 492 -13.92 -15.37 19.90
C LEU A 492 -14.82 -15.37 18.64
N PRO A 493 -15.77 -16.30 18.53
CA PRO A 493 -16.79 -16.28 17.48
C PRO A 493 -17.60 -14.98 17.49
N LEU A 494 -17.92 -14.47 16.30
CA LEU A 494 -18.58 -13.19 16.04
C LEU A 494 -19.79 -12.91 16.96
N LEU A 495 -20.63 -13.92 17.22
CA LEU A 495 -21.86 -13.80 18.02
C LEU A 495 -21.61 -13.63 19.53
N LYS A 496 -20.51 -14.17 20.06
CA LYS A 496 -20.15 -14.05 21.49
C LYS A 496 -19.51 -12.71 21.82
N SER A 497 -18.99 -11.98 20.83
CA SER A 497 -18.36 -10.68 21.03
C SER A 497 -19.34 -9.58 21.49
N LEU A 498 -20.63 -9.71 21.16
CA LEU A 498 -21.67 -8.69 21.43
C LEU A 498 -22.09 -8.56 22.90
N PHE A 499 -21.76 -9.54 23.75
CA PHE A 499 -22.29 -9.64 25.13
C PHE A 499 -21.21 -9.57 26.23
N ILE A 500 -19.98 -9.19 25.89
CA ILE A 500 -18.85 -9.23 26.84
C ILE A 500 -18.60 -7.84 27.44
N LYS A 501 -18.41 -7.80 28.77
CA LYS A 501 -18.00 -6.59 29.49
C LYS A 501 -16.52 -6.27 29.24
N PRO A 502 -16.16 -4.99 29.04
CA PRO A 502 -14.78 -4.61 28.80
C PRO A 502 -13.86 -4.92 29.99
N GLN A 503 -12.67 -5.47 29.74
CA GLN A 503 -11.62 -5.58 30.76
C GLN A 503 -10.81 -4.29 30.77
N ILE A 504 -10.93 -3.52 31.85
CA ILE A 504 -10.27 -2.22 32.00
C ILE A 504 -9.09 -2.39 32.96
N LYS A 505 -7.90 -1.99 32.52
CA LYS A 505 -6.71 -1.89 33.36
C LYS A 505 -6.50 -0.43 33.75
N ILE A 506 -6.39 -0.14 35.05
CA ILE A 506 -6.11 1.22 35.54
C ILE A 506 -4.59 1.35 35.78
N SER A 507 -4.00 2.44 35.32
CA SER A 507 -2.62 2.81 35.64
C SER A 507 -2.54 3.69 36.89
N ASN A 508 -1.37 3.74 37.51
CA ASN A 508 -1.09 4.67 38.62
C ASN A 508 -0.26 5.85 38.09
N LEU A 509 -0.22 6.92 38.89
CA LEU A 509 0.62 8.08 38.62
C LEU A 509 2.10 7.70 38.56
N GLY A 510 2.86 8.32 37.66
CA GLY A 510 4.28 8.05 37.42
C GLY A 510 4.56 6.82 36.53
N HIS A 511 3.55 6.06 36.12
CA HIS A 511 3.72 4.96 35.17
C HIS A 511 3.88 5.50 33.74
N ILE A 512 4.93 5.07 33.04
CA ILE A 512 5.23 5.47 31.66
C ILE A 512 4.84 4.37 30.68
N ARG A 513 5.00 3.09 31.05
CA ARG A 513 4.96 1.99 30.09
C ARG A 513 3.92 0.90 30.41
N TYR A 514 3.12 0.52 29.41
CA TYR A 514 2.23 -0.65 29.42
C TYR A 514 2.34 -1.45 28.14
N TYR A 515 2.00 -2.73 28.21
CA TYR A 515 2.05 -3.65 27.07
C TYR A 515 0.77 -4.47 26.96
N ALA A 516 0.39 -4.84 25.74
CA ALA A 516 -0.65 -5.82 25.50
C ALA A 516 -0.20 -6.83 24.44
N THR A 517 -0.37 -8.11 24.71
CA THR A 517 0.03 -9.21 23.82
C THR A 517 -1.21 -10.02 23.45
N PHE A 518 -1.36 -10.39 22.19
CA PHE A 518 -2.55 -11.11 21.73
C PHE A 518 -2.26 -12.59 21.52
N ASP A 519 -3.11 -13.46 22.05
CA ASP A 519 -2.99 -14.92 21.93
C ASP A 519 -3.32 -15.44 20.51
N SER A 520 -4.05 -14.64 19.72
CA SER A 520 -4.47 -14.94 18.35
C SER A 520 -4.35 -13.72 17.46
N ILE A 521 -4.17 -13.91 16.16
CA ILE A 521 -4.09 -12.81 15.18
C ILE A 521 -5.42 -12.06 15.13
N MET A 522 -5.38 -10.75 15.36
CA MET A 522 -6.53 -9.86 15.33
C MET A 522 -6.32 -8.87 14.20
N ASP A 523 -7.07 -8.98 13.11
CA ASP A 523 -6.89 -8.09 11.95
C ASP A 523 -7.06 -6.60 12.31
N VAL A 524 -7.89 -6.32 13.31
CA VAL A 524 -8.20 -4.96 13.79
C VAL A 524 -8.29 -4.94 15.31
N VAL A 525 -7.67 -3.93 15.92
CA VAL A 525 -7.66 -3.67 17.36
C VAL A 525 -8.18 -2.26 17.63
N THR A 526 -9.12 -2.13 18.55
CA THR A 526 -9.60 -0.84 19.04
C THR A 526 -9.00 -0.56 20.41
N VAL A 527 -8.38 0.61 20.58
CA VAL A 527 -7.79 1.05 21.84
C VAL A 527 -8.52 2.29 22.34
N GLU A 528 -8.95 2.23 23.59
CA GLU A 528 -9.55 3.34 24.32
C GLU A 528 -8.66 3.65 25.53
N LEU A 529 -8.17 4.89 25.57
CA LEU A 529 -7.36 5.42 26.67
C LEU A 529 -8.06 6.65 27.24
N LYS A 530 -8.54 6.54 28.47
CA LYS A 530 -9.14 7.67 29.20
C LYS A 530 -8.23 8.10 30.33
N ALA A 531 -7.72 9.32 30.24
CA ALA A 531 -6.96 9.91 31.34
C ALA A 531 -7.87 10.17 32.54
N SER A 532 -7.33 9.92 33.73
CA SER A 532 -7.95 10.12 35.04
C SER A 532 -6.90 10.75 35.95
N GLU A 533 -7.30 11.53 36.95
CA GLU A 533 -6.40 12.14 37.96
C GLU A 533 -5.08 12.69 37.39
N CYS A 534 -5.15 13.85 36.72
CA CYS A 534 -3.98 14.50 36.11
C CYS A 534 -3.45 15.64 36.96
N THR A 535 -2.13 15.67 37.14
CA THR A 535 -1.41 16.79 37.79
C THR A 535 -1.05 17.90 36.81
N ASP A 536 -0.83 17.58 35.53
CA ASP A 536 -0.66 18.54 34.44
C ASP A 536 -1.88 18.48 33.51
N PRO A 537 -2.56 19.62 33.25
CA PRO A 537 -3.64 19.64 32.27
C PRO A 537 -3.17 19.28 30.86
N LYS A 538 -1.89 19.50 30.51
CA LYS A 538 -1.30 19.17 29.21
C LYS A 538 -0.67 17.78 29.23
N HIS A 539 -1.44 16.75 28.89
CA HIS A 539 -0.97 15.37 28.82
C HIS A 539 -1.27 14.72 27.47
N ASN A 540 -0.39 13.82 27.05
CA ASN A 540 -0.57 13.03 25.83
C ASN A 540 -0.06 11.60 26.05
N ALA A 541 -0.82 10.61 25.54
CA ALA A 541 -0.40 9.22 25.48
C ALA A 541 -0.19 8.77 24.03
N ILE A 542 0.65 7.75 23.84
CA ILE A 542 1.00 7.20 22.53
C ILE A 542 0.81 5.69 22.59
N VAL A 543 0.17 5.13 21.58
CA VAL A 543 0.05 3.68 21.41
C VAL A 543 0.72 3.27 20.11
N GLU A 544 1.64 2.31 20.22
CA GLU A 544 2.38 1.74 19.11
C GLU A 544 1.91 0.28 18.90
N LEU A 545 1.35 -0.05 17.73
CA LEU A 545 1.09 -1.43 17.30
C LEU A 545 2.31 -1.96 16.58
N LEU A 546 3.00 -2.91 17.19
CA LEU A 546 4.22 -3.51 16.69
C LEU A 546 3.87 -4.85 16.01
N GLU A 547 4.37 -5.03 14.78
CA GLU A 547 4.24 -6.27 13.99
C GLU A 547 5.61 -6.95 13.92
N PRO A 548 5.99 -7.83 14.87
CA PRO A 548 7.40 -8.20 15.04
C PRO A 548 7.94 -9.10 13.92
N TRP A 549 7.06 -9.70 13.11
CA TRP A 549 7.43 -10.45 11.91
C TRP A 549 7.81 -9.54 10.73
N SER A 550 7.50 -8.24 10.81
CA SER A 550 7.78 -7.22 9.80
C SER A 550 8.57 -6.08 10.44
N ILE A 551 9.90 -6.21 10.44
CA ILE A 551 10.80 -5.18 10.96
C ILE A 551 10.47 -3.84 10.28
N GLY A 552 10.32 -2.78 11.06
CA GLY A 552 10.06 -1.43 10.54
C GLY A 552 8.59 -1.10 10.25
N VAL A 553 7.66 -2.04 10.52
CA VAL A 553 6.21 -1.80 10.41
C VAL A 553 5.59 -1.68 11.80
N THR A 554 5.13 -0.46 12.10
CA THR A 554 4.53 -0.09 13.40
C THR A 554 3.50 0.99 13.15
N GLN A 555 2.30 0.84 13.68
CA GLN A 555 1.29 1.90 13.62
C GLN A 555 1.36 2.72 14.92
N ILE A 556 1.27 4.05 14.82
CA ILE A 556 1.30 4.95 15.97
C ILE A 556 -0.01 5.72 16.05
N GLN A 557 -0.63 5.73 17.23
CA GLN A 557 -1.81 6.54 17.53
C GLN A 557 -1.54 7.45 18.74
N PHE A 558 -1.95 8.71 18.63
CA PHE A 558 -1.85 9.70 19.70
C PHE A 558 -3.18 9.83 20.42
N PHE A 559 -3.16 9.92 21.75
CA PHE A 559 -4.33 10.23 22.57
C PHE A 559 -4.04 11.53 23.29
N THR A 560 -4.75 12.59 22.90
CA THR A 560 -4.59 13.93 23.42
C THR A 560 -5.84 14.34 24.19
N ILE A 561 -5.79 15.47 24.90
CA ILE A 561 -6.96 16.00 25.63
C ILE A 561 -8.16 16.23 24.71
N VAL A 562 -7.89 16.66 23.47
CA VAL A 562 -8.92 16.98 22.47
C VAL A 562 -9.36 15.72 21.73
N ASP A 563 -8.44 14.77 21.54
CA ASP A 563 -8.65 13.54 20.78
C ASP A 563 -8.32 12.31 21.66
N ASN A 564 -9.25 11.97 22.53
CA ASN A 564 -9.18 10.85 23.48
C ASN A 564 -10.22 9.74 23.18
N GLY A 565 -10.84 9.79 22.00
CA GLY A 565 -11.83 8.80 21.57
C GLY A 565 -11.20 7.42 21.31
N PRO A 566 -12.01 6.36 21.17
CA PRO A 566 -11.52 5.05 20.76
C PRO A 566 -10.87 5.11 19.37
N LYS A 567 -9.66 4.57 19.24
CA LYS A 567 -8.90 4.55 17.97
C LYS A 567 -8.71 3.13 17.48
N THR A 568 -8.89 2.91 16.18
CA THR A 568 -8.71 1.61 15.52
C THR A 568 -7.32 1.53 14.90
N MET A 569 -6.65 0.39 15.11
CA MET A 569 -5.37 0.05 14.51
C MET A 569 -5.53 -1.27 13.77
N LYS A 570 -4.93 -1.37 12.58
CA LYS A 570 -5.12 -2.50 11.67
C LYS A 570 -3.77 -3.12 11.38
N ILE A 571 -3.69 -4.45 11.41
CA ILE A 571 -2.49 -5.16 10.97
C ILE A 571 -2.25 -4.83 9.50
N GLN A 572 -1.03 -4.41 9.19
CA GLN A 572 -0.64 -3.94 7.86
C GLN A 572 0.10 -5.00 7.04
N THR A 573 0.69 -6.02 7.69
CA THR A 573 1.53 -7.00 6.99
C THR A 573 1.03 -8.44 7.11
N LYS A 574 1.43 -9.28 6.13
CA LYS A 574 1.03 -10.68 6.07
C LYS A 574 1.84 -11.47 7.10
N TYR A 575 1.12 -12.17 7.97
CA TYR A 575 1.72 -13.03 8.98
C TYR A 575 2.56 -14.15 8.33
N LYS A 576 3.84 -14.25 8.73
CA LYS A 576 4.79 -15.21 8.13
C LYS A 576 5.17 -16.39 9.06
N TYR A 577 5.04 -16.24 10.38
CA TYR A 577 5.58 -17.21 11.35
C TYR A 577 4.65 -17.45 12.54
N SER A 578 4.27 -18.71 12.80
CA SER A 578 3.31 -19.15 13.83
C SER A 578 3.64 -18.84 15.29
N ASN A 579 4.89 -18.44 15.60
CA ASN A 579 5.39 -18.38 16.98
C ASN A 579 5.57 -16.95 17.51
N VAL A 580 5.24 -15.93 16.72
CA VAL A 580 5.41 -14.53 17.09
C VAL A 580 4.05 -13.86 17.09
N SER A 581 3.67 -13.24 18.20
CA SER A 581 2.43 -12.48 18.32
C SER A 581 2.68 -10.98 18.21
N GLN A 582 1.70 -10.25 17.70
CA GLN A 582 1.70 -8.80 17.73
C GLN A 582 1.61 -8.28 19.17
N ASN A 583 2.20 -7.11 19.40
CA ASN A 583 2.16 -6.46 20.70
C ASN A 583 1.86 -4.96 20.58
N LEU A 584 1.07 -4.46 21.53
CA LEU A 584 0.89 -3.03 21.74
C LEU A 584 1.91 -2.56 22.77
N ARG A 585 2.59 -1.46 22.45
CA ARG A 585 3.40 -0.70 23.38
C ARG A 585 2.73 0.64 23.64
N ILE A 586 2.36 0.87 24.89
CA ILE A 586 1.63 2.05 25.34
C ILE A 586 2.60 2.94 26.12
N THR A 587 2.74 4.19 25.70
CA THR A 587 3.48 5.25 26.37
C THR A 587 2.47 6.20 27.02
N LEU A 588 2.44 6.26 28.34
CA LEU A 588 1.57 7.14 29.10
C LEU A 588 2.30 8.42 29.50
N ASP A 589 1.54 9.47 29.80
CA ASP A 589 2.07 10.64 30.47
C ASP A 589 2.17 10.36 31.99
N PRO A 590 3.37 10.42 32.60
CA PRO A 590 3.53 10.11 34.02
C PRO A 590 2.79 11.09 34.94
N ALA A 591 2.36 12.25 34.43
CA ALA A 591 1.57 13.23 35.19
C ALA A 591 0.10 12.79 35.42
N CYS A 592 -0.36 11.72 34.78
CA CYS A 592 -1.75 11.25 34.81
C CYS A 592 -1.85 9.74 35.09
N SER A 593 -3.02 9.33 35.58
CA SER A 593 -3.47 7.93 35.55
C SER A 593 -4.34 7.68 34.32
N TYR A 594 -4.47 6.44 33.85
CA TYR A 594 -5.22 6.08 32.65
C TYR A 594 -6.04 4.81 32.87
N ALA A 595 -7.28 4.84 32.40
CA ALA A 595 -8.07 3.64 32.17
C ALA A 595 -7.79 3.13 30.74
N ILE A 596 -7.18 1.95 30.66
CA ILE A 596 -6.77 1.29 29.42
C ILE A 596 -7.76 0.18 29.09
N ASN A 597 -8.40 0.27 27.93
CA ASN A 597 -9.33 -0.73 27.42
C ASN A 597 -8.93 -1.09 25.97
N ILE A 598 -8.72 -2.37 25.72
CA ILE A 598 -8.24 -2.88 24.43
C ILE A 598 -9.21 -3.94 23.94
N GLN A 599 -9.86 -3.67 22.81
CA GLN A 599 -10.91 -4.50 22.24
C GLN A 599 -10.58 -4.97 20.84
N GLN A 600 -11.24 -6.05 20.41
CA GLN A 600 -11.26 -6.47 19.02
C GLN A 600 -12.03 -5.45 18.18
N GLY A 601 -11.56 -5.15 16.97
CA GLY A 601 -12.25 -4.27 16.03
C GLY A 601 -13.69 -4.70 15.75
N GLY A 602 -14.55 -3.71 15.47
CA GLY A 602 -16.00 -3.91 15.35
C GLY A 602 -16.40 -4.80 14.17
N ILE A 603 -17.62 -5.34 14.23
CA ILE A 603 -18.19 -6.21 13.19
C ILE A 603 -18.22 -5.52 11.81
N ILE A 604 -18.42 -4.20 11.77
CA ILE A 604 -18.45 -3.40 10.53
C ILE A 604 -17.10 -3.45 9.80
N ASP A 605 -15.98 -3.40 10.53
CA ASP A 605 -14.63 -3.44 9.94
C ASP A 605 -14.32 -4.81 9.34
N ARG A 606 -14.91 -5.88 9.89
CA ARG A 606 -14.73 -7.28 9.42
C ARG A 606 -15.63 -7.62 8.24
N ILE A 607 -16.90 -7.16 8.26
CA ILE A 607 -17.88 -7.45 7.21
C ILE A 607 -17.51 -6.74 5.89
N SER A 608 -16.79 -5.61 5.97
CA SER A 608 -16.40 -4.81 4.80
C SER A 608 -15.50 -5.56 3.80
N PHE A 609 -14.79 -6.61 4.21
CA PHE A 609 -13.75 -7.23 3.37
C PHE A 609 -14.15 -8.56 2.69
N ALA A 610 -15.04 -9.38 3.28
CA ALA A 610 -15.09 -10.81 2.94
C ALA A 610 -16.29 -11.29 2.10
N LEU A 611 -17.44 -10.60 2.07
CA LEU A 611 -18.66 -11.16 1.43
C LEU A 611 -19.53 -10.16 0.65
N ALA A 612 -19.20 -8.87 0.72
CA ALA A 612 -20.10 -7.84 0.24
C ALA A 612 -19.81 -7.36 -1.20
N ILE A 613 -18.57 -7.48 -1.70
CA ILE A 613 -18.23 -7.07 -3.08
C ILE A 613 -19.00 -7.90 -4.11
N LEU A 614 -19.01 -9.24 -3.97
CA LEU A 614 -19.71 -10.12 -4.90
C LEU A 614 -21.22 -9.89 -4.84
N CYS A 615 -21.79 -9.85 -3.63
CA CYS A 615 -23.23 -9.64 -3.44
C CYS A 615 -23.67 -8.25 -3.93
N VAL A 616 -22.91 -7.19 -3.66
CA VAL A 616 -23.28 -5.83 -4.08
C VAL A 616 -23.04 -5.62 -5.57
N PHE A 617 -21.99 -6.20 -6.16
CA PHE A 617 -21.81 -6.20 -7.62
C PHE A 617 -22.99 -6.89 -8.32
N VAL A 618 -23.38 -8.08 -7.84
CA VAL A 618 -24.53 -8.82 -8.38
C VAL A 618 -25.82 -8.02 -8.19
N ILE A 619 -26.06 -7.43 -7.02
CA ILE A 619 -27.23 -6.59 -6.75
C ILE A 619 -27.24 -5.35 -7.64
N GLY A 620 -26.10 -4.66 -7.78
CA GLY A 620 -25.96 -3.47 -8.63
C GLY A 620 -26.21 -3.77 -10.11
N LEU A 621 -25.69 -4.89 -10.61
CA LEU A 621 -25.98 -5.36 -11.96
C LEU A 621 -27.47 -5.67 -12.14
N CYS A 622 -28.09 -6.39 -11.20
CA CYS A 622 -29.53 -6.66 -11.25
C CYS A 622 -30.36 -5.36 -11.24
N CYS A 623 -30.03 -4.38 -10.38
CA CYS A 623 -30.69 -3.07 -10.37
C CYS A 623 -30.48 -2.31 -11.69
N SER A 624 -29.29 -2.39 -12.30
CA SER A 624 -29.02 -1.72 -13.57
C SER A 624 -29.86 -2.28 -14.72
N ILE A 625 -30.08 -3.60 -14.76
CA ILE A 625 -30.95 -4.24 -15.74
C ILE A 625 -32.41 -3.78 -15.56
N ILE A 626 -32.84 -3.58 -14.31
CA ILE A 626 -34.22 -3.17 -14.00
C ILE A 626 -34.48 -1.69 -14.29
N PHE A 627 -33.52 -0.79 -13.97
CA PHE A 627 -33.78 0.67 -13.95
C PHE A 627 -33.04 1.48 -15.03
N LEU A 628 -31.97 0.95 -15.62
CA LEU A 628 -31.10 1.70 -16.54
C LEU A 628 -31.20 1.26 -18.00
N GLY A 629 -32.08 0.31 -18.33
CA GLY A 629 -32.25 -0.20 -19.71
C GLY A 629 -32.59 0.89 -20.73
N SER A 630 -33.60 1.72 -20.45
CA SER A 630 -34.02 2.82 -21.34
C SER A 630 -32.95 3.90 -21.53
N VAL A 631 -32.19 4.19 -20.47
CA VAL A 631 -31.07 5.14 -20.50
C VAL A 631 -29.92 4.60 -21.36
N ALA A 632 -29.54 3.33 -21.15
CA ALA A 632 -28.49 2.68 -21.91
C ALA A 632 -28.83 2.57 -23.40
N HIS A 633 -30.08 2.21 -23.73
CA HIS A 633 -30.58 2.19 -25.11
C HIS A 633 -30.49 3.58 -25.77
N SER A 634 -30.92 4.64 -25.07
CA SER A 634 -30.83 6.02 -25.57
C SER A 634 -29.38 6.48 -25.81
N ILE A 635 -28.46 6.12 -24.91
CA ILE A 635 -27.02 6.40 -25.07
C ILE A 635 -26.47 5.66 -26.30
N ALA A 636 -26.80 4.39 -26.48
CA ALA A 636 -26.35 3.59 -27.62
C ALA A 636 -26.80 4.19 -28.96
N VAL A 637 -28.08 4.57 -29.08
CA VAL A 637 -28.64 5.22 -30.28
C VAL A 637 -27.93 6.55 -30.57
N ARG A 638 -27.69 7.38 -29.56
CA ARG A 638 -26.98 8.67 -29.74
C ARG A 638 -25.50 8.47 -30.13
N PHE A 639 -24.85 7.45 -29.60
CA PHE A 639 -23.47 7.13 -29.96
C PHE A 639 -23.38 6.67 -31.41
N LEU A 640 -24.23 5.73 -31.84
CA LEU A 640 -24.30 5.24 -33.23
C LEU A 640 -24.60 6.36 -34.23
N ALA A 641 -25.52 7.27 -33.89
CA ALA A 641 -25.84 8.43 -34.72
C ALA A 641 -24.61 9.32 -34.94
N ARG A 642 -23.77 9.50 -33.91
CA ARG A 642 -22.54 10.30 -34.00
C ARG A 642 -21.39 9.55 -34.68
N ALA A 643 -21.21 8.28 -34.39
CA ALA A 643 -20.08 7.48 -34.87
C ALA A 643 -20.21 7.13 -36.36
N ILE A 644 -21.42 6.84 -36.83
CA ILE A 644 -21.70 6.45 -38.24
C ILE A 644 -22.32 7.62 -39.02
N THR A 645 -22.47 8.80 -38.40
CA THR A 645 -23.14 9.99 -38.98
C THR A 645 -24.57 9.71 -39.47
N PHE A 646 -25.26 8.77 -38.84
CA PHE A 646 -26.66 8.45 -39.11
C PHE A 646 -27.62 9.29 -38.28
N SER A 647 -28.87 9.39 -38.75
CA SER A 647 -29.95 9.95 -37.94
C SER A 647 -30.31 8.99 -36.80
N THR A 648 -30.83 9.53 -35.69
CA THR A 648 -31.22 8.74 -34.51
C THR A 648 -32.24 7.66 -34.83
N THR A 649 -33.10 7.86 -35.82
CA THR A 649 -34.10 6.87 -36.29
C THR A 649 -33.45 5.69 -37.01
N TRP A 650 -32.43 5.93 -37.84
CA TRP A 650 -31.69 4.86 -38.50
C TRP A 650 -30.81 4.09 -37.53
N SER A 651 -30.24 4.77 -36.51
CA SER A 651 -29.48 4.12 -35.44
C SER A 651 -30.34 3.22 -34.56
N ASP A 652 -31.58 3.62 -34.25
CA ASP A 652 -32.54 2.81 -33.49
C ASP A 652 -32.97 1.56 -34.27
N TRP A 653 -33.26 1.72 -35.57
CA TRP A 653 -33.56 0.59 -36.45
C TRP A 653 -32.39 -0.39 -36.58
N LEU A 654 -31.16 0.12 -36.74
CA LEU A 654 -29.96 -0.71 -36.82
C LEU A 654 -29.75 -1.50 -35.53
N LEU A 655 -29.88 -0.87 -34.36
CA LEU A 655 -29.69 -1.51 -33.07
C LEU A 655 -30.78 -2.56 -32.79
N GLY A 656 -32.03 -2.29 -33.20
CA GLY A 656 -33.12 -3.26 -33.19
C GLY A 656 -32.89 -4.46 -34.11
N GLY A 657 -32.35 -4.23 -35.30
CA GLY A 657 -32.02 -5.28 -36.29
C GLY A 657 -30.83 -6.14 -35.89
N LEU A 658 -29.80 -5.55 -35.28
CA LEU A 658 -28.64 -6.26 -34.73
C LEU A 658 -29.07 -7.25 -33.63
N ASN A 659 -30.00 -6.87 -32.76
CA ASN A 659 -30.52 -7.77 -31.72
C ASN A 659 -31.33 -8.96 -32.28
N GLN A 660 -31.90 -8.84 -33.49
CA GLN A 660 -32.65 -9.92 -34.13
C GLN A 660 -31.78 -10.87 -34.97
N LEU A 661 -30.55 -10.46 -35.30
CA LEU A 661 -29.64 -11.20 -36.19
C LEU A 661 -28.29 -11.51 -35.48
N PRO A 662 -28.27 -12.47 -34.55
CA PRO A 662 -27.11 -12.78 -33.69
C PRO A 662 -25.86 -13.23 -34.46
N PHE A 663 -26.03 -13.76 -35.67
CA PHE A 663 -24.91 -14.16 -36.53
C PHE A 663 -24.19 -12.94 -37.14
N ILE A 664 -24.95 -11.93 -37.55
CA ILE A 664 -24.39 -10.72 -38.16
C ILE A 664 -23.70 -9.87 -37.09
N THR A 665 -24.26 -9.77 -35.89
CA THR A 665 -23.61 -9.10 -34.76
C THR A 665 -22.30 -9.78 -34.37
N ALA A 666 -22.26 -11.10 -34.33
CA ALA A 666 -21.03 -11.86 -34.07
C ALA A 666 -19.92 -11.51 -35.08
N ILE A 667 -20.25 -11.53 -36.37
CA ILE A 667 -19.29 -11.20 -37.44
C ILE A 667 -18.79 -9.76 -37.30
N LEU A 668 -19.68 -8.80 -37.06
CA LEU A 668 -19.31 -7.38 -36.90
C LEU A 668 -18.39 -7.17 -35.69
N VAL A 669 -18.72 -7.73 -34.53
CA VAL A 669 -17.92 -7.58 -33.30
C VAL A 669 -16.56 -8.28 -33.44
N VAL A 670 -16.51 -9.47 -34.06
CA VAL A 670 -15.23 -10.18 -34.31
C VAL A 670 -14.39 -9.45 -35.36
N SER A 671 -15.00 -8.82 -36.36
CA SER A 671 -14.28 -8.02 -37.36
C SER A 671 -13.57 -6.82 -36.73
N LEU A 672 -14.16 -6.24 -35.67
CA LEU A 672 -13.60 -5.10 -34.93
C LEU A 672 -12.25 -5.43 -34.27
N ILE A 673 -12.02 -6.69 -33.92
CA ILE A 673 -10.76 -7.19 -33.32
C ILE A 673 -9.57 -6.93 -34.25
N HIS A 674 -9.78 -7.02 -35.57
CA HIS A 674 -8.71 -6.84 -36.55
C HIS A 674 -8.29 -5.38 -36.71
N VAL A 675 -9.22 -4.45 -36.44
CA VAL A 675 -9.03 -3.00 -36.57
C VAL A 675 -8.56 -2.36 -35.26
N THR A 676 -8.98 -2.91 -34.11
CA THR A 676 -8.76 -2.33 -32.77
C THR A 676 -8.03 -3.29 -31.83
N CYS A 677 -8.75 -3.91 -30.88
CA CYS A 677 -8.26 -4.95 -29.99
C CYS A 677 -9.38 -5.91 -29.56
N GLY A 678 -9.03 -7.15 -29.21
CA GLY A 678 -9.96 -8.18 -28.75
C GLY A 678 -10.71 -7.78 -27.49
N ALA A 679 -10.00 -7.14 -26.57
CA ALA A 679 -10.54 -6.62 -25.32
C ALA A 679 -11.69 -5.61 -25.51
N LEU A 680 -11.57 -4.69 -26.48
CA LEU A 680 -12.64 -3.71 -26.78
C LEU A 680 -13.88 -4.41 -27.34
N ALA A 681 -13.67 -5.36 -28.26
CA ALA A 681 -14.75 -6.17 -28.82
C ALA A 681 -15.48 -6.98 -27.74
N MET A 682 -14.77 -7.47 -26.71
CA MET A 682 -15.36 -8.17 -25.57
C MET A 682 -16.27 -7.23 -24.74
N LEU A 683 -15.83 -6.01 -24.44
CA LEU A 683 -16.65 -5.04 -23.72
C LEU A 683 -17.89 -4.62 -24.52
N ILE A 684 -17.77 -4.46 -25.84
CA ILE A 684 -18.90 -4.18 -26.73
C ILE A 684 -19.87 -5.36 -26.75
N SER A 685 -19.37 -6.60 -26.80
CA SER A 685 -20.19 -7.82 -26.74
C SER A 685 -21.00 -7.90 -25.45
N ILE A 686 -20.41 -7.57 -24.30
CA ILE A 686 -21.13 -7.49 -23.01
C ILE A 686 -22.19 -6.40 -23.02
N PHE A 687 -21.87 -5.22 -23.57
CA PHE A 687 -22.84 -4.13 -23.67
C PHE A 687 -24.04 -4.50 -24.54
N LEU A 688 -23.82 -5.18 -25.67
CA LEU A 688 -24.91 -5.70 -26.52
C LEU A 688 -25.74 -6.76 -25.79
N TYR A 689 -25.09 -7.65 -25.04
CA TYR A 689 -25.80 -8.64 -24.21
C TYR A 689 -26.66 -7.97 -23.14
N PHE A 690 -26.15 -6.91 -22.49
CA PHE A 690 -26.91 -6.12 -21.52
C PHE A 690 -28.21 -5.59 -22.13
N LEU A 691 -28.15 -5.00 -23.33
CA LEU A 691 -29.33 -4.48 -24.04
C LEU A 691 -30.33 -5.58 -24.42
N ASN A 692 -29.85 -6.77 -24.79
CA ASN A 692 -30.71 -7.91 -25.05
C ASN A 692 -31.40 -8.42 -23.76
N LEU A 693 -30.66 -8.46 -22.65
CA LEU A 693 -31.18 -8.88 -21.35
C LEU A 693 -32.23 -7.90 -20.81
N THR A 694 -32.03 -6.59 -20.96
CA THR A 694 -33.03 -5.58 -20.58
C THR A 694 -34.30 -5.73 -21.41
N ARG A 695 -34.18 -5.98 -22.73
CA ARG A 695 -35.35 -6.21 -23.59
C ARG A 695 -36.14 -7.46 -23.19
N MET A 696 -35.45 -8.60 -22.97
CA MET A 696 -36.10 -9.83 -22.49
C MET A 696 -36.81 -9.63 -21.14
N TYR A 697 -36.27 -8.77 -20.27
CA TYR A 697 -36.88 -8.44 -18.99
C TYR A 697 -38.09 -7.50 -19.14
N GLU A 698 -38.01 -6.49 -20.02
CA GLU A 698 -39.13 -5.62 -20.37
C GLU A 698 -40.29 -6.42 -20.96
N ASP A 699 -40.03 -7.31 -21.91
CA ASP A 699 -41.04 -8.20 -22.51
C ASP A 699 -41.71 -9.08 -21.43
N TYR A 700 -40.93 -9.61 -20.49
CA TYR A 700 -41.45 -10.39 -19.36
C TYR A 700 -42.30 -9.56 -18.39
N LEU A 701 -41.90 -8.32 -18.09
CA LEU A 701 -42.68 -7.40 -17.27
C LEU A 701 -44.00 -7.03 -17.95
N GLU A 702 -43.98 -6.79 -19.26
CA GLU A 702 -45.18 -6.51 -20.06
C GLU A 702 -46.12 -7.72 -20.05
N GLU A 703 -45.62 -8.93 -20.29
CA GLU A 703 -46.40 -10.17 -20.18
C GLU A 703 -47.00 -10.37 -18.79
N LEU A 704 -46.23 -10.13 -17.73
CA LEU A 704 -46.68 -10.26 -16.35
C LEU A 704 -47.75 -9.22 -16.01
N LEU A 705 -47.57 -7.98 -16.45
CA LEU A 705 -48.52 -6.88 -16.26
C LEU A 705 -49.81 -7.17 -17.02
N MET A 706 -49.72 -7.62 -18.28
CA MET A 706 -50.87 -8.04 -19.09
C MET A 706 -51.59 -9.24 -18.48
N ALA A 707 -50.86 -10.25 -17.98
CA ALA A 707 -51.45 -11.38 -17.27
C ALA A 707 -52.14 -10.95 -15.95
N SER A 708 -51.59 -9.95 -15.24
CA SER A 708 -52.20 -9.41 -14.03
C SER A 708 -53.47 -8.58 -14.30
N LEU A 709 -53.49 -7.83 -15.41
CA LEU A 709 -54.66 -7.08 -15.89
C LEU A 709 -55.77 -8.02 -16.36
N GLN A 710 -55.42 -9.10 -17.04
CA GLN A 710 -56.36 -10.17 -17.41
C GLN A 710 -56.99 -10.84 -16.18
N HIS A 711 -56.29 -10.89 -15.04
CA HIS A 711 -56.83 -11.41 -13.79
C HIS A 711 -57.89 -10.49 -13.15
N PHE A 712 -57.93 -9.22 -13.54
CA PHE A 712 -58.95 -8.23 -13.12
C PHE A 712 -60.21 -8.28 -14.00
N ASN A 713 -60.11 -8.75 -15.25
CA ASN A 713 -61.28 -9.00 -16.10
C ASN A 713 -61.85 -10.40 -15.83
N TRP A 714 -62.94 -10.42 -15.06
CA TRP A 714 -63.64 -11.61 -14.60
C TRP A 714 -64.43 -12.29 -15.73
N VAL A 715 -63.79 -13.13 -16.56
CA VAL A 715 -64.46 -14.24 -17.26
C VAL A 715 -63.52 -15.45 -17.34
N GLY A 716 -64.02 -16.61 -16.90
CA GLY A 716 -63.22 -17.78 -16.55
C GLY A 716 -62.54 -18.53 -17.70
N ARG A 717 -61.37 -19.10 -17.38
CA ARG A 717 -60.81 -20.31 -18.02
C ARG A 717 -59.77 -20.97 -17.10
N PHE A 718 -60.19 -22.01 -16.39
CA PHE A 718 -59.30 -22.80 -15.51
C PHE A 718 -58.46 -23.86 -16.24
N ARG A 719 -58.46 -23.89 -17.59
CA ARG A 719 -57.64 -24.81 -18.41
C ARG A 719 -56.41 -24.15 -19.05
N ASN A 720 -56.42 -22.84 -19.31
CA ASN A 720 -55.25 -22.11 -19.82
C ASN A 720 -54.24 -21.74 -18.71
N MET A 721 -54.66 -21.75 -17.44
CA MET A 721 -53.82 -21.32 -16.33
C MET A 721 -52.68 -22.30 -16.00
N LYS A 722 -52.76 -23.57 -16.44
CA LYS A 722 -51.70 -24.57 -16.23
C LYS A 722 -50.62 -24.49 -17.32
N ASN A 723 -51.03 -24.32 -18.57
CA ASN A 723 -50.11 -24.07 -19.69
C ASN A 723 -49.40 -22.71 -19.53
N ASN A 724 -50.13 -21.64 -19.18
CA ASN A 724 -49.51 -20.34 -18.93
C ASN A 724 -48.58 -20.35 -17.70
N ALA A 725 -48.85 -21.18 -16.68
CA ALA A 725 -47.97 -21.30 -15.52
C ALA A 725 -46.67 -22.04 -15.86
N GLU A 726 -46.73 -23.14 -16.62
CA GLU A 726 -45.56 -23.84 -17.12
C GLU A 726 -44.74 -22.97 -18.09
N GLU A 727 -45.41 -22.20 -18.96
CA GLU A 727 -44.78 -21.27 -19.90
C GLU A 727 -44.10 -20.10 -19.17
N HIS A 728 -44.77 -19.47 -18.19
CA HIS A 728 -44.16 -18.42 -17.36
C HIS A 728 -43.03 -18.93 -16.46
N GLU A 729 -43.08 -20.18 -15.99
CA GLU A 729 -41.99 -20.80 -15.23
C GLU A 729 -40.77 -21.06 -16.13
N ASN A 730 -41.01 -21.50 -17.37
CA ASN A 730 -39.96 -21.70 -18.37
C ASN A 730 -39.31 -20.37 -18.81
N THR A 731 -40.10 -19.32 -19.05
CA THR A 731 -39.60 -17.96 -19.39
C THR A 731 -38.79 -17.37 -18.23
N ARG A 732 -39.26 -17.50 -16.98
CA ARG A 732 -38.53 -17.03 -15.79
C ARG A 732 -37.20 -17.76 -15.62
N GLN A 733 -37.19 -19.08 -15.80
CA GLN A 733 -35.97 -19.88 -15.73
C GLN A 733 -34.98 -19.48 -16.83
N LYS A 734 -35.48 -19.19 -18.05
CA LYS A 734 -34.68 -18.69 -19.17
C LYS A 734 -34.01 -17.35 -18.84
N ILE A 735 -34.74 -16.39 -18.26
CA ILE A 735 -34.17 -15.10 -17.84
C ILE A 735 -33.13 -15.28 -16.75
N PHE A 736 -33.40 -16.11 -15.74
CA PHE A 736 -32.45 -16.37 -14.66
C PHE A 736 -31.14 -17.00 -15.18
N ASN A 737 -31.26 -17.94 -16.10
CA ASN A 737 -30.12 -18.57 -16.77
C ASN A 737 -29.29 -17.53 -17.57
N GLN A 738 -29.95 -16.65 -18.32
CA GLN A 738 -29.27 -15.59 -19.10
C GLN A 738 -28.62 -14.53 -18.20
N LEU A 739 -29.21 -14.24 -17.03
CA LEU A 739 -28.64 -13.35 -16.02
C LEU A 739 -27.38 -13.93 -15.38
N ILE A 740 -27.37 -15.23 -15.04
CA ILE A 740 -26.17 -15.90 -14.50
C ILE A 740 -25.02 -15.84 -15.52
N LEU A 741 -25.32 -16.14 -16.79
CA LEU A 741 -24.33 -16.07 -17.86
C LEU A 741 -23.82 -14.63 -18.03
N PHE A 742 -24.69 -13.62 -18.01
CA PHE A 742 -24.28 -12.21 -18.06
C PHE A 742 -23.31 -11.83 -16.93
N ILE A 743 -23.61 -12.22 -15.69
CA ILE A 743 -22.74 -11.95 -14.54
C ILE A 743 -21.37 -12.63 -14.75
N LEU A 744 -21.37 -13.88 -15.20
CA LEU A 744 -20.15 -14.61 -15.53
C LEU A 744 -19.33 -13.88 -16.62
N TRP A 745 -19.97 -13.43 -17.71
CA TRP A 745 -19.32 -12.66 -18.77
C TRP A 745 -18.70 -11.35 -18.25
N CYS A 746 -19.41 -10.61 -17.39
CA CYS A 746 -18.89 -9.40 -16.75
C CYS A 746 -17.64 -9.67 -15.90
N PHE A 747 -17.60 -10.76 -15.14
CA PHE A 747 -16.41 -11.14 -14.37
C PHE A 747 -15.23 -11.52 -15.28
N ILE A 748 -15.49 -12.26 -16.36
CA ILE A 748 -14.46 -12.71 -17.31
C ILE A 748 -13.85 -11.56 -18.09
N ALA A 749 -14.58 -10.47 -18.31
CA ALA A 749 -14.07 -9.30 -19.03
C ALA A 749 -13.29 -8.31 -18.16
N ILE A 750 -13.18 -8.51 -16.84
CA ILE A 750 -12.35 -7.64 -15.98
C ILE A 750 -10.90 -7.55 -16.50
N PRO A 751 -10.21 -8.67 -16.85
CA PRO A 751 -8.90 -8.64 -17.49
C PRO A 751 -8.82 -7.88 -18.83
N ALA A 752 -9.95 -7.62 -19.50
CA ALA A 752 -9.95 -6.86 -20.76
C ALA A 752 -9.78 -5.35 -20.55
N VAL A 753 -10.15 -4.82 -19.37
CA VAL A 753 -10.19 -3.38 -19.09
C VAL A 753 -8.83 -2.69 -19.29
N PRO A 754 -7.70 -3.18 -18.76
CA PRO A 754 -6.40 -2.53 -18.96
C PRO A 754 -5.99 -2.41 -20.43
N SER A 755 -6.20 -3.47 -21.22
CA SER A 755 -5.89 -3.48 -22.65
C SER A 755 -6.67 -2.41 -23.42
N VAL A 756 -7.94 -2.19 -23.07
CA VAL A 756 -8.76 -1.13 -23.67
C VAL A 756 -8.28 0.26 -23.28
N LEU A 757 -7.88 0.47 -22.01
CA LEU A 757 -7.33 1.75 -21.56
C LEU A 757 -6.02 2.09 -22.27
N VAL A 758 -5.13 1.11 -22.46
CA VAL A 758 -3.88 1.28 -23.21
C VAL A 758 -4.16 1.59 -24.68
N TRP A 759 -5.06 0.84 -25.32
CA TRP A 759 -5.49 1.12 -26.68
C TRP A 759 -6.06 2.53 -26.84
N ALA A 760 -7.00 2.94 -25.96
CA ALA A 760 -7.64 4.25 -26.05
C ALA A 760 -6.64 5.40 -25.92
N ARG A 761 -5.62 5.24 -25.07
CA ARG A 761 -4.54 6.23 -24.89
C ARG A 761 -3.61 6.31 -26.10
N ASN A 762 -3.32 5.15 -26.70
CA ASN A 762 -2.40 5.03 -27.82
C ASN A 762 -3.08 5.16 -29.20
N PHE A 763 -4.40 5.33 -29.24
CA PHE A 763 -5.21 5.42 -30.45
C PHE A 763 -4.72 6.48 -31.45
N SER A 764 -4.13 7.58 -30.96
CA SER A 764 -3.56 8.63 -31.81
C SER A 764 -2.29 8.22 -32.56
N TYR A 765 -1.58 7.19 -32.07
CA TYR A 765 -0.33 6.68 -32.66
C TYR A 765 -0.56 5.41 -33.46
N ASP A 766 -1.37 4.49 -32.93
CA ASP A 766 -1.76 3.25 -33.60
C ASP A 766 -3.22 2.94 -33.30
N MET A 767 -4.03 2.70 -34.34
CA MET A 767 -5.42 2.33 -34.19
C MET A 767 -5.60 0.88 -33.73
N LYS A 768 -4.59 0.02 -33.91
CA LYS A 768 -4.62 -1.38 -33.51
C LYS A 768 -3.70 -1.62 -32.31
N LEU A 769 -4.17 -2.39 -31.33
CA LEU A 769 -3.31 -2.82 -30.23
C LEU A 769 -2.49 -4.05 -30.66
N SER A 770 -1.33 -3.82 -31.29
CA SER A 770 -0.45 -4.90 -31.75
C SER A 770 0.13 -5.75 -30.62
N THR A 771 0.22 -5.19 -29.42
CA THR A 771 0.79 -5.80 -28.22
C THR A 771 -0.17 -6.70 -27.44
N GLU A 772 -1.41 -6.92 -27.91
CA GLU A 772 -2.36 -7.77 -27.18
C GLU A 772 -1.90 -9.23 -27.15
N ASP A 773 -1.88 -9.83 -25.95
CA ASP A 773 -1.51 -11.24 -25.73
C ASP A 773 -2.31 -12.17 -26.67
N PRO A 774 -1.64 -13.02 -27.49
CA PRO A 774 -2.32 -13.89 -28.44
C PRO A 774 -3.31 -14.87 -27.81
N LEU A 775 -2.99 -15.41 -26.63
CA LEU A 775 -3.85 -16.33 -25.89
C LEU A 775 -5.11 -15.61 -25.40
N LEU A 776 -4.97 -14.40 -24.85
CA LEU A 776 -6.13 -13.59 -24.46
C LEU A 776 -6.96 -13.18 -25.68
N ARG A 777 -6.32 -12.78 -26.79
CA ARG A 777 -7.01 -12.44 -28.04
C ARG A 777 -7.85 -13.61 -28.57
N LEU A 778 -7.28 -14.82 -28.62
CA LEU A 778 -8.00 -16.04 -29.00
C LEU A 778 -9.15 -16.34 -28.05
N SER A 779 -8.91 -16.17 -26.74
CA SER A 779 -9.95 -16.34 -25.73
C SER A 779 -11.11 -15.37 -25.96
N TRP A 780 -10.83 -14.09 -26.24
CA TRP A 780 -11.86 -13.10 -26.55
C TRP A 780 -12.67 -13.47 -27.78
N ILE A 781 -12.03 -13.95 -28.86
CA ILE A 781 -12.75 -14.41 -30.06
C ILE A 781 -13.73 -15.53 -29.70
N VAL A 782 -13.27 -16.57 -28.99
CA VAL A 782 -14.13 -17.69 -28.58
C VAL A 782 -15.28 -17.20 -27.69
N LEU A 783 -14.97 -16.42 -26.66
CA LEU A 783 -15.96 -15.90 -25.71
C LEU A 783 -17.00 -15.00 -26.40
N ILE A 784 -16.58 -14.11 -27.29
CA ILE A 784 -17.49 -13.24 -28.07
C ILE A 784 -18.41 -14.08 -28.95
N THR A 785 -17.87 -15.04 -29.70
CA THR A 785 -18.69 -15.90 -30.57
C THR A 785 -19.72 -16.70 -29.78
N CYS A 786 -19.32 -17.31 -28.66
CA CYS A 786 -20.21 -18.00 -27.74
C CYS A 786 -21.32 -17.09 -27.17
N ASN A 787 -20.95 -15.86 -26.83
CA ASN A 787 -21.86 -14.87 -26.24
C ASN A 787 -22.91 -14.36 -27.24
N THR A 788 -22.48 -13.92 -28.42
CA THR A 788 -23.37 -13.30 -29.43
C THR A 788 -24.26 -14.31 -30.15
N MET A 789 -23.77 -15.53 -30.36
CA MET A 789 -24.52 -16.56 -31.10
C MET A 789 -25.54 -17.31 -30.23
N GLY A 790 -25.56 -17.05 -28.91
CA GLY A 790 -26.50 -17.70 -27.98
C GLY A 790 -26.33 -19.22 -27.88
N TRP A 791 -25.14 -19.72 -28.23
CA TRP A 791 -24.81 -21.15 -28.28
C TRP A 791 -24.70 -21.78 -26.88
N VAL A 792 -24.46 -20.97 -25.86
CA VAL A 792 -24.46 -21.40 -24.47
C VAL A 792 -25.88 -21.27 -23.91
N GLN A 793 -26.62 -22.37 -23.88
CA GLN A 793 -27.92 -22.44 -23.20
C GLN A 793 -27.79 -23.36 -21.98
N LEU A 794 -28.08 -22.84 -20.80
CA LEU A 794 -28.23 -23.67 -19.60
C LEU A 794 -29.47 -24.56 -19.80
N PRO A 795 -29.33 -25.90 -19.87
CA PRO A 795 -30.42 -26.80 -20.22
C PRO A 795 -31.56 -26.71 -19.18
N SER A 796 -32.81 -26.66 -19.66
CA SER A 796 -33.98 -26.81 -18.79
C SER A 796 -34.05 -28.25 -18.26
N ASN A 797 -34.72 -28.44 -17.11
CA ASN A 797 -34.78 -29.69 -16.32
C ASN A 797 -35.18 -30.99 -17.09
N ASN A 798 -35.52 -30.91 -18.38
CA ASN A 798 -36.09 -32.00 -19.16
C ASN A 798 -35.05 -32.92 -19.84
N VAL A 799 -33.74 -32.60 -19.85
CA VAL A 799 -32.70 -33.45 -20.49
C VAL A 799 -31.61 -33.86 -19.49
N LYS A 800 -31.87 -34.93 -18.74
CA LYS A 800 -31.04 -35.38 -17.59
C LYS A 800 -29.54 -35.55 -17.87
N SER A 801 -29.14 -36.04 -19.04
CA SER A 801 -27.73 -36.32 -19.33
C SER A 801 -26.94 -35.05 -19.68
N ARG A 802 -27.49 -34.16 -20.51
CA ARG A 802 -26.85 -32.89 -20.88
C ARG A 802 -26.77 -31.91 -19.71
N SER A 803 -27.79 -31.87 -18.86
CA SER A 803 -27.78 -31.05 -17.64
C SER A 803 -26.75 -31.53 -16.60
N GLN A 804 -26.55 -32.85 -16.47
CA GLN A 804 -25.52 -33.42 -15.60
C GLN A 804 -24.11 -33.10 -16.07
N ILE A 805 -23.83 -33.22 -17.38
CA ILE A 805 -22.51 -32.88 -17.93
C ILE A 805 -22.20 -31.39 -17.73
N MET A 806 -23.15 -30.50 -18.08
CA MET A 806 -22.99 -29.06 -17.88
C MET A 806 -22.80 -28.69 -16.40
N SER A 807 -23.58 -29.29 -15.49
CA SER A 807 -23.44 -29.07 -14.06
C SER A 807 -22.08 -29.53 -13.53
N SER A 808 -21.57 -30.68 -13.98
CA SER A 808 -20.25 -31.18 -13.59
C SER A 808 -19.13 -30.26 -14.08
N ILE A 809 -19.25 -29.74 -15.31
CA ILE A 809 -18.32 -28.78 -15.89
C ILE A 809 -18.30 -27.46 -15.09
N LEU A 810 -19.46 -26.91 -14.76
CA LEU A 810 -19.57 -25.68 -13.97
C LEU A 810 -19.05 -25.87 -12.54
N CYS A 811 -19.33 -27.02 -11.90
CA CYS A 811 -18.76 -27.37 -10.60
C CYS A 811 -17.24 -27.49 -10.67
N PHE A 812 -16.69 -28.14 -11.70
CA PHE A 812 -15.25 -28.25 -11.91
C PHE A 812 -14.59 -26.88 -12.10
N LEU A 813 -15.18 -26.00 -12.93
CA LEU A 813 -14.74 -24.62 -13.08
C LEU A 813 -14.76 -23.86 -11.75
N GLY A 814 -15.83 -24.01 -10.96
CA GLY A 814 -15.93 -23.43 -9.62
C GLY A 814 -14.80 -23.90 -8.70
N TRP A 815 -14.46 -25.20 -8.73
CA TRP A 815 -13.32 -25.75 -7.99
C TRP A 815 -11.98 -25.20 -8.48
N VAL A 816 -11.77 -25.08 -9.79
CA VAL A 816 -10.55 -24.48 -10.36
C VAL A 816 -10.39 -23.03 -9.90
N ILE A 817 -11.47 -22.24 -9.95
CA ILE A 817 -11.47 -20.85 -9.48
C ILE A 817 -11.16 -20.75 -7.97
N LEU A 818 -11.76 -21.63 -7.16
CA LEU A 818 -11.49 -21.69 -5.71
C LEU A 818 -10.04 -22.11 -5.42
N LEU A 819 -9.50 -23.08 -6.16
CA LEU A 819 -8.12 -23.52 -6.04
C LEU A 819 -7.13 -22.41 -6.44
N MET A 820 -7.43 -21.65 -7.50
CA MET A 820 -6.64 -20.48 -7.89
C MET A 820 -6.66 -19.39 -6.81
N GLY A 821 -7.82 -19.17 -6.17
CA GLY A 821 -7.96 -18.24 -5.05
C GLY A 821 -7.27 -18.69 -3.75
N ALA A 822 -7.15 -20.01 -3.54
CA ALA A 822 -6.48 -20.60 -2.38
C ALA A 822 -4.97 -20.82 -2.57
N ALA A 823 -4.44 -20.54 -3.76
CA ALA A 823 -3.01 -20.69 -4.06
C ALA A 823 -2.14 -19.74 -3.19
N PRO A 824 -0.84 -20.04 -2.98
CA PRO A 824 0.06 -19.19 -2.19
C PRO A 824 0.21 -17.76 -2.75
N HIS A 825 0.07 -17.62 -4.08
CA HIS A 825 0.13 -16.36 -4.83
C HIS A 825 -1.03 -16.23 -5.82
N PRO A 826 -2.27 -15.99 -5.35
CA PRO A 826 -3.46 -15.94 -6.19
C PRO A 826 -3.36 -14.97 -7.39
N PRO A 827 -2.72 -13.78 -7.29
CA PRO A 827 -2.64 -12.83 -8.40
C PRO A 827 -2.06 -13.44 -9.67
N PHE A 828 -1.02 -14.28 -9.56
CA PHE A 828 -0.33 -14.89 -10.71
C PHE A 828 -1.17 -15.89 -11.50
N TYR A 829 -2.35 -16.28 -11.01
CA TYR A 829 -3.25 -17.17 -11.72
C TYR A 829 -4.40 -16.42 -12.41
N GLN A 830 -4.65 -15.15 -12.09
CA GLN A 830 -5.83 -14.42 -12.55
C GLN A 830 -5.94 -14.29 -14.07
N TYR A 831 -4.84 -14.09 -14.79
CA TYR A 831 -4.83 -14.00 -16.25
C TYR A 831 -5.19 -15.32 -16.97
N TYR A 832 -5.17 -16.47 -16.28
CA TYR A 832 -5.64 -17.74 -16.82
C TYR A 832 -7.17 -17.88 -16.82
N MET A 833 -7.91 -16.98 -16.16
CA MET A 833 -9.36 -17.06 -16.08
C MET A 833 -10.04 -17.04 -17.46
N PRO A 834 -9.78 -16.05 -18.35
CA PRO A 834 -10.39 -16.05 -19.69
C PRO A 834 -10.10 -17.31 -20.54
N PRO A 835 -8.84 -17.80 -20.68
CA PRO A 835 -8.57 -18.97 -21.50
C PRO A 835 -9.15 -20.27 -20.94
N ILE A 836 -9.15 -20.47 -19.62
CA ILE A 836 -9.78 -21.66 -19.00
C ILE A 836 -11.28 -21.70 -19.32
N ILE A 837 -11.94 -20.56 -19.22
CA ILE A 837 -13.39 -20.48 -19.44
C ILE A 837 -13.70 -20.58 -20.94
N ALA A 838 -12.91 -19.93 -21.81
CA ALA A 838 -13.03 -20.06 -23.26
C ALA A 838 -12.88 -21.51 -23.73
N ALA A 839 -11.84 -22.22 -23.25
CA ALA A 839 -11.63 -23.62 -23.55
C ALA A 839 -12.81 -24.49 -23.08
N THR A 840 -13.37 -24.19 -21.91
CA THR A 840 -14.51 -24.94 -21.37
C THR A 840 -15.77 -24.78 -22.22
N PHE A 841 -16.07 -23.55 -22.67
CA PHE A 841 -17.20 -23.30 -23.56
C PHE A 841 -16.96 -23.86 -24.97
N ALA A 842 -15.73 -23.82 -25.48
CA ALA A 842 -15.37 -24.46 -26.75
C ALA A 842 -15.54 -25.99 -26.69
N LEU A 843 -15.13 -26.63 -25.58
CA LEU A 843 -15.35 -28.07 -25.37
C LEU A 843 -16.84 -28.39 -25.29
N ASN A 844 -17.63 -27.57 -24.59
CA ASN A 844 -19.08 -27.76 -24.52
C ASN A 844 -19.74 -27.75 -25.91
N PHE A 845 -19.27 -26.88 -26.81
CA PHE A 845 -19.71 -26.85 -28.20
C PHE A 845 -19.36 -28.12 -28.97
N ILE A 846 -18.15 -28.66 -28.80
CA ILE A 846 -17.70 -29.89 -29.47
C ILE A 846 -18.51 -31.11 -29.01
N PHE A 847 -18.95 -31.12 -27.75
CA PHE A 847 -19.72 -32.23 -27.15
C PHE A 847 -21.25 -32.04 -27.20
N SER A 848 -21.76 -30.92 -27.72
CA SER A 848 -23.20 -30.63 -27.90
C SER A 848 -23.70 -31.07 -29.27
#